data_AF-A0A2V0NQI2-F1
#
_entry.id   AF-A0A2V0NQI2-F1
#
_cell.length_a   1.000
_cell.length_b   1.000
_cell.length_c   1.000
_cell.angle_alpha   90.00
_cell.angle_beta   90.00
_cell.angle_gamma   90.00
#
_symmetry.space_group_name_H-M   'P 1'
#
loop_
_entity.id
_entity.type
_entity.pdbx_description
1 polymer ?
#
loop_
_entity_poly.entity_id
_entity_poly.type
_entity_poly.pdbx_seq_one_letter_code
_entity_poly.pdbx_strand_id
1 'polypeptide(L)'
;MSVSRSALAAASALLVLLLLAPAASAQPADPLPSPATGNATAVALGGEDALVSSPAPAALEPGAPQSDGAHGSGGPPGVDQNTAETPEPVTPETPSPAPAESSPAPQKGLRRSRQSRGQRKHAAAAAAEQTAVQPSLALASESAIVCNGCSDAPCYCKTVASGIFPNFWDANCTTYFQCANGIAYASACPAGTLFNPKTSYCDWPANVVCSPSCTAASPSPSPKPSPSPSPKPSPSPSPSPKPSPSPSPKPSPSPSPSPSPSGCNGCSDAACYCKTVAPGTYANPFDSTCATLLQCSASGANVVSCPSGTLFNVQTRNCDWPRNVVCAPGCPNPNPTPSPSPRPPSPSPSPSPPASPSPSPSPSPPPGPNPLLPSGPLIVGYFQTWSSAWKGSGAQLDLANIPSYVNVVMLSFAKPDCTYTKGSFNLARAQTGLEFASSGTVVRDAVAALKSKNPNTRVMLAVGGATYTNYAGLNTQCIKDIVTDLGLDGADIDWEPSSANCRASGGTVSCPTDAEGVAVATKMREALPKGQYLLSTASFHVGCYGTGAFAASKPASKFTGINLAIAKSTAGQSLDLINIMSYDAGNLASTGFDPKESFRAHKVAWPNAAIALGVEVPPEAWGGNVVSLPQVQDYATYVRANGGSGMMIWSLHRKGPPSAQDILTLACTTMGMASCSAPLPM
;
A
#
# COMPACT_ATOMS: atom_id res chain seq x y z
N MET A 1 33.01 -54.23 12.92
CA MET A 1 32.39 -55.57 12.76
C MET A 1 30.87 -55.38 12.67
N SER A 2 30.14 -56.37 12.15
CA SER A 2 28.69 -56.33 11.92
C SER A 2 27.89 -56.85 13.14
N VAL A 3 26.57 -57.07 12.97
CA VAL A 3 25.57 -57.66 13.91
C VAL A 3 24.95 -56.66 14.92
N SER A 4 23.64 -56.63 15.19
CA SER A 4 22.42 -57.00 14.42
C SER A 4 21.13 -56.50 15.12
N ARG A 5 20.02 -56.48 14.36
CA ARG A 5 18.57 -56.75 14.66
C ARG A 5 18.08 -57.00 16.11
N SER A 6 16.77 -56.90 16.46
CA SER A 6 15.54 -56.24 15.94
C SER A 6 14.33 -56.69 16.81
N ALA A 7 13.32 -55.81 17.01
CA ALA A 7 11.96 -56.15 17.51
C ALA A 7 11.90 -56.68 18.98
N LEU A 8 10.77 -56.81 19.69
CA LEU A 8 9.37 -57.11 19.33
C LEU A 8 8.34 -56.17 20.04
N ALA A 9 7.06 -56.54 20.14
CA ALA A 9 5.96 -55.65 20.56
C ALA A 9 4.83 -56.33 21.40
N ALA A 10 3.87 -55.50 21.83
CA ALA A 10 2.43 -55.77 22.06
C ALA A 10 1.85 -55.92 23.50
N ALA A 11 0.62 -55.38 23.64
CA ALA A 11 -0.45 -55.63 24.64
C ALA A 11 -0.14 -55.30 26.13
N SER A 12 -1.08 -54.79 26.94
CA SER A 12 -2.55 -54.98 26.94
C SER A 12 -3.33 -53.73 27.37
N ALA A 13 -4.67 -53.78 27.29
CA ALA A 13 -5.58 -52.67 27.63
C ALA A 13 -6.40 -52.94 28.91
N LEU A 14 -6.96 -51.86 29.49
CA LEU A 14 -8.24 -51.90 30.22
C LEU A 14 -9.04 -50.63 29.88
N LEU A 15 -10.34 -50.63 30.19
CA LEU A 15 -11.39 -49.80 29.57
C LEU A 15 -12.43 -49.40 30.64
N VAL A 16 -13.48 -48.63 30.27
CA VAL A 16 -14.77 -48.45 31.02
C VAL A 16 -14.66 -47.51 32.24
N LEU A 17 -15.54 -46.52 32.52
CA LEU A 17 -16.60 -45.74 31.83
C LEU A 17 -16.96 -44.57 32.80
N LEU A 18 -17.90 -43.63 32.66
CA LEU A 18 -18.90 -43.17 31.67
C LEU A 18 -19.24 -41.69 32.02
N LEU A 19 -19.67 -40.84 31.06
CA LEU A 19 -20.86 -39.95 31.14
C LEU A 19 -20.85 -38.86 30.06
N LEU A 20 -21.90 -38.85 29.23
CA LEU A 20 -22.28 -37.78 28.30
C LEU A 20 -23.80 -37.59 28.43
N ALA A 21 -24.28 -36.35 28.30
CA ALA A 21 -25.70 -36.00 28.30
C ALA A 21 -26.10 -35.29 26.99
N PRO A 22 -27.33 -35.46 26.48
CA PRO A 22 -27.72 -35.04 25.13
C PRO A 22 -28.29 -33.61 25.06
N ALA A 23 -28.48 -33.13 23.83
CA ALA A 23 -29.04 -31.81 23.50
C ALA A 23 -30.57 -31.72 23.72
N ALA A 24 -31.07 -30.49 23.86
CA ALA A 24 -32.49 -30.18 24.05
C ALA A 24 -33.22 -29.88 22.72
N SER A 25 -34.54 -30.09 22.71
CA SER A 25 -35.47 -29.71 21.64
C SER A 25 -36.59 -28.81 22.21
N ALA A 26 -37.18 -27.93 21.38
CA ALA A 26 -38.24 -27.02 21.81
C ALA A 26 -39.17 -26.59 20.66
N GLN A 27 -40.49 -26.81 20.84
CA GLN A 27 -41.66 -26.23 20.14
C GLN A 27 -42.94 -26.70 20.89
N PRO A 28 -44.15 -26.12 20.68
CA PRO A 28 -44.52 -24.89 19.95
C PRO A 28 -45.13 -23.81 20.91
N ALA A 29 -45.98 -22.92 20.40
CA ALA A 29 -46.63 -21.81 21.13
C ALA A 29 -48.10 -21.61 20.72
N ASP A 30 -48.90 -20.91 21.56
CA ASP A 30 -50.24 -20.31 21.29
C ASP A 30 -50.79 -19.64 22.60
N PRO A 31 -51.89 -18.84 22.61
CA PRO A 31 -52.26 -17.75 21.69
C PRO A 31 -52.93 -16.49 22.35
N LEU A 32 -52.89 -15.33 21.67
CA LEU A 32 -53.89 -14.21 21.67
C LEU A 32 -54.19 -13.43 23.01
N PRO A 33 -54.83 -12.21 23.02
CA PRO A 33 -55.88 -11.69 22.12
C PRO A 33 -55.78 -10.23 21.61
N SER A 34 -56.71 -9.88 20.71
CA SER A 34 -56.99 -8.54 20.11
C SER A 34 -57.90 -7.66 21.01
N PRO A 35 -58.10 -6.34 20.73
CA PRO A 35 -58.90 -5.82 19.59
C PRO A 35 -58.22 -4.59 18.91
N ALA A 36 -58.80 -3.77 18.01
CA ALA A 36 -60.18 -3.58 17.51
C ALA A 36 -60.19 -3.09 16.03
N THR A 37 -61.36 -3.01 15.40
CA THR A 37 -61.58 -2.45 14.05
C THR A 37 -62.19 -1.03 14.09
N GLY A 38 -61.99 -0.24 13.03
CA GLY A 38 -62.58 1.11 12.89
C GLY A 38 -62.63 1.57 11.42
N ASN A 39 -63.82 2.00 10.96
CA ASN A 39 -64.14 2.26 9.55
C ASN A 39 -63.34 3.40 8.88
N ALA A 40 -63.18 3.29 7.56
CA ALA A 40 -63.02 4.43 6.67
C ALA A 40 -64.38 4.90 6.12
N THR A 41 -64.50 6.17 5.77
CA THR A 41 -65.58 6.75 4.95
C THR A 41 -65.00 7.62 3.85
N ALA A 42 -65.60 7.57 2.66
CA ALA A 42 -65.07 8.17 1.44
C ALA A 42 -65.78 9.47 1.04
N VAL A 43 -65.09 10.31 0.25
CA VAL A 43 -65.66 11.40 -0.56
C VAL A 43 -64.95 11.37 -1.93
N ALA A 44 -65.68 11.47 -3.04
CA ALA A 44 -65.13 11.36 -4.39
C ALA A 44 -65.92 12.14 -5.47
N LEU A 45 -65.20 12.82 -6.38
CA LEU A 45 -65.59 13.44 -7.68
C LEU A 45 -64.28 13.74 -8.46
N GLY A 46 -64.19 13.81 -9.80
CA GLY A 46 -64.97 13.19 -10.88
C GLY A 46 -64.11 12.09 -11.57
N GLY A 47 -64.09 11.87 -12.89
CA GLY A 47 -64.88 12.41 -14.01
C GLY A 47 -64.28 13.63 -14.74
N GLU A 48 -64.03 13.64 -16.06
CA GLU A 48 -64.16 12.62 -17.14
C GLU A 48 -63.12 12.85 -18.28
N ASP A 49 -63.14 11.99 -19.32
CA ASP A 49 -62.14 11.75 -20.39
C ASP A 49 -61.84 12.85 -21.44
N ALA A 50 -60.66 12.71 -22.09
CA ALA A 50 -60.50 12.77 -23.55
C ALA A 50 -59.24 12.02 -24.05
N LEU A 51 -59.31 11.33 -25.19
CA LEU A 51 -58.25 10.50 -25.81
C LEU A 51 -57.76 11.08 -27.16
N VAL A 52 -56.60 10.63 -27.68
CA VAL A 52 -56.43 10.00 -29.03
C VAL A 52 -54.94 9.74 -29.43
N SER A 53 -54.65 8.46 -29.73
CA SER A 53 -53.67 7.88 -30.70
C SER A 53 -52.17 8.27 -30.81
N SER A 54 -51.30 7.30 -30.45
CA SER A 54 -50.43 6.47 -31.35
C SER A 54 -49.42 7.09 -32.36
N PRO A 55 -48.39 6.34 -32.85
CA PRO A 55 -47.63 5.20 -32.29
C PRO A 55 -46.08 5.32 -32.45
N ALA A 56 -45.31 4.28 -32.09
CA ALA A 56 -43.88 4.14 -32.40
C ALA A 56 -43.62 3.59 -33.83
N PRO A 57 -42.35 3.59 -34.33
CA PRO A 57 -41.67 2.28 -34.47
C PRO A 57 -40.13 2.24 -34.32
N ALA A 58 -39.63 1.02 -34.09
CA ALA A 58 -38.39 0.33 -34.50
C ALA A 58 -37.07 1.07 -34.89
N ALA A 59 -35.95 0.40 -34.60
CA ALA A 59 -34.59 0.75 -35.03
C ALA A 59 -34.10 -0.09 -36.23
N LEU A 60 -33.03 0.37 -36.90
CA LEU A 60 -32.12 -0.45 -37.74
C LEU A 60 -30.77 0.29 -37.94
N GLU A 61 -29.76 -0.41 -38.45
CA GLU A 61 -28.38 0.08 -38.70
C GLU A 61 -28.23 0.92 -39.98
N PRO A 62 -27.11 1.65 -40.13
CA PRO A 62 -26.54 1.96 -41.44
C PRO A 62 -25.11 1.41 -41.62
N GLY A 63 -24.86 0.78 -42.77
CA GLY A 63 -23.50 0.50 -43.27
C GLY A 63 -22.93 1.69 -44.07
N ALA A 64 -21.65 1.61 -44.43
CA ALA A 64 -20.98 2.62 -45.25
C ALA A 64 -21.29 2.49 -46.75
N PRO A 65 -21.22 3.61 -47.50
CA PRO A 65 -20.64 3.58 -48.84
C PRO A 65 -19.52 4.64 -49.04
N GLN A 66 -18.97 4.69 -50.25
CA GLN A 66 -17.76 5.41 -50.63
C GLN A 66 -17.96 6.91 -50.94
N SER A 67 -16.86 7.63 -51.18
CA SER A 67 -16.83 8.99 -51.72
C SER A 67 -15.84 9.11 -52.88
N ASP A 68 -16.28 9.65 -54.03
CA ASP A 68 -15.49 9.84 -55.24
C ASP A 68 -14.83 11.23 -55.36
N GLY A 69 -13.62 11.27 -55.95
CA GLY A 69 -13.07 12.40 -56.73
C GLY A 69 -12.69 13.71 -55.99
N ALA A 70 -12.04 14.68 -56.64
CA ALA A 70 -11.21 14.67 -57.86
C ALA A 70 -10.41 16.00 -57.99
N HIS A 71 -9.47 16.04 -58.95
CA HIS A 71 -8.64 17.19 -59.40
C HIS A 71 -7.43 17.62 -58.51
N GLY A 72 -6.27 17.94 -59.10
CA GLY A 72 -5.91 17.74 -60.52
C GLY A 72 -4.53 18.23 -61.00
N SER A 73 -4.11 17.65 -62.12
CA SER A 73 -3.35 18.23 -63.24
C SER A 73 -2.00 18.95 -63.02
N GLY A 74 -0.92 18.35 -63.54
CA GLY A 74 0.36 19.01 -63.84
C GLY A 74 1.34 18.10 -64.60
N GLY A 75 1.58 18.34 -65.89
CA GLY A 75 2.34 17.45 -66.79
C GLY A 75 3.68 18.03 -67.31
N PRO A 76 4.52 17.20 -67.98
CA PRO A 76 5.96 17.47 -68.23
C PRO A 76 6.27 17.99 -69.65
N PRO A 77 7.57 18.11 -70.05
CA PRO A 77 8.28 16.99 -70.70
C PRO A 77 9.71 16.74 -70.16
N GLY A 78 10.14 15.48 -69.97
CA GLY A 78 11.02 14.72 -70.89
C GLY A 78 12.35 14.34 -70.20
N VAL A 79 13.42 13.77 -70.79
CA VAL A 79 13.74 12.98 -72.02
C VAL A 79 15.28 12.75 -71.94
N ASP A 80 16.00 11.66 -72.29
CA ASP A 80 15.84 10.22 -72.66
C ASP A 80 17.29 9.61 -72.63
N GLN A 81 17.66 8.32 -72.73
CA GLN A 81 17.08 6.96 -72.61
C GLN A 81 18.27 5.95 -72.56
N ASN A 82 18.16 4.76 -71.92
CA ASN A 82 18.85 3.52 -72.39
C ASN A 82 18.44 2.21 -71.67
N THR A 83 18.53 1.09 -72.39
CA THR A 83 18.18 -0.31 -72.01
C THR A 83 19.45 -1.22 -71.96
N ALA A 84 19.49 -2.55 -71.80
CA ALA A 84 18.56 -3.71 -71.78
C ALA A 84 19.16 -4.86 -70.88
N GLU A 85 18.82 -6.17 -70.84
CA GLU A 85 17.89 -7.05 -71.60
C GLU A 85 17.38 -8.29 -70.77
N THR A 86 17.62 -9.54 -71.21
CA THR A 86 17.09 -10.87 -70.74
C THR A 86 18.15 -11.99 -71.01
N PRO A 87 17.94 -13.35 -70.98
CA PRO A 87 16.81 -14.25 -70.60
C PRO A 87 17.20 -15.54 -69.77
N GLU A 88 16.33 -16.57 -69.70
CA GLU A 88 16.55 -17.96 -69.17
C GLU A 88 17.19 -18.92 -70.24
N PRO A 89 17.59 -20.24 -70.02
CA PRO A 89 16.65 -21.39 -69.72
C PRO A 89 17.17 -22.80 -69.15
N VAL A 90 16.27 -23.64 -68.57
CA VAL A 90 16.00 -25.12 -68.81
C VAL A 90 16.91 -26.34 -68.34
N THR A 91 16.46 -27.10 -67.30
CA THR A 91 16.43 -28.62 -67.07
C THR A 91 17.72 -29.51 -66.91
N PRO A 92 17.70 -30.88 -66.65
CA PRO A 92 16.68 -31.87 -66.15
C PRO A 92 17.09 -32.97 -65.07
N GLU A 93 16.07 -33.67 -64.50
CA GLU A 93 15.89 -35.14 -64.16
C GLU A 93 16.63 -36.03 -63.07
N THR A 94 15.84 -36.43 -62.02
CA THR A 94 15.60 -37.83 -61.47
C THR A 94 16.72 -38.68 -60.77
N PRO A 95 16.44 -39.85 -60.09
CA PRO A 95 15.18 -40.56 -59.75
C PRO A 95 14.97 -40.91 -58.25
N SER A 96 13.96 -41.76 -57.93
CA SER A 96 13.58 -42.27 -56.58
C SER A 96 13.69 -43.82 -56.52
N PRO A 97 13.59 -44.47 -55.34
CA PRO A 97 12.34 -45.19 -55.01
C PRO A 97 11.95 -45.22 -53.50
N ALA A 98 10.81 -45.85 -53.20
CA ALA A 98 10.23 -46.11 -51.86
C ALA A 98 10.56 -47.56 -51.36
N PRO A 99 9.88 -48.25 -50.39
CA PRO A 99 8.49 -48.15 -49.88
C PRO A 99 8.33 -48.11 -48.34
N ALA A 100 7.09 -48.30 -47.85
CA ALA A 100 6.72 -48.36 -46.44
C ALA A 100 5.68 -49.46 -46.16
N GLU A 101 5.55 -49.88 -44.89
CA GLU A 101 4.46 -50.69 -44.31
C GLU A 101 4.40 -50.39 -42.78
N SER A 102 3.30 -50.56 -42.04
CA SER A 102 1.99 -51.18 -42.33
C SER A 102 0.80 -50.46 -41.64
N SER A 103 -0.42 -50.94 -41.86
CA SER A 103 -1.74 -50.46 -41.36
C SER A 103 -2.43 -51.59 -40.52
N PRO A 104 -3.69 -51.54 -39.98
CA PRO A 104 -4.84 -50.63 -40.26
C PRO A 104 -5.74 -50.22 -39.03
N ALA A 105 -6.97 -49.77 -39.31
CA ALA A 105 -8.01 -49.27 -38.36
C ALA A 105 -9.06 -50.37 -37.96
N PRO A 106 -10.43 -50.23 -37.83
CA PRO A 106 -11.39 -49.15 -38.19
C PRO A 106 -12.67 -48.87 -37.31
N GLN A 107 -13.18 -47.63 -37.42
CA GLN A 107 -14.59 -47.14 -37.64
C GLN A 107 -15.88 -47.62 -36.90
N LYS A 108 -16.59 -46.62 -36.33
CA LYS A 108 -18.02 -46.16 -36.52
C LYS A 108 -19.27 -47.07 -36.32
N GLY A 109 -20.28 -46.50 -35.62
CA GLY A 109 -21.73 -46.56 -35.97
C GLY A 109 -22.70 -46.81 -34.78
N LEU A 110 -24.01 -46.47 -34.81
CA LEU A 110 -24.80 -45.50 -35.61
C LEU A 110 -26.25 -45.32 -35.04
N ARG A 111 -26.91 -44.17 -35.28
CA ARG A 111 -28.40 -43.90 -35.31
C ARG A 111 -29.25 -43.55 -34.04
N ARG A 112 -29.89 -42.36 -34.15
CA ARG A 112 -31.33 -42.01 -33.97
C ARG A 112 -32.01 -42.00 -32.58
N SER A 113 -32.29 -40.78 -32.09
CA SER A 113 -33.64 -40.15 -32.02
C SER A 113 -33.52 -38.75 -31.36
N ARG A 114 -34.52 -37.88 -31.23
CA ARG A 114 -35.59 -37.28 -32.07
C ARG A 114 -36.42 -36.45 -31.05
N GLN A 115 -36.73 -35.18 -31.37
CA GLN A 115 -37.60 -34.28 -30.56
C GLN A 115 -37.03 -33.83 -29.17
N SER A 116 -37.42 -32.67 -28.59
CA SER A 116 -38.33 -31.60 -29.07
C SER A 116 -37.90 -30.18 -28.65
N ARG A 117 -38.36 -29.22 -29.46
CA ARG A 117 -38.28 -27.76 -29.33
C ARG A 117 -39.20 -27.25 -28.18
N GLY A 118 -38.76 -26.27 -27.40
CA GLY A 118 -39.59 -25.65 -26.34
C GLY A 118 -39.15 -24.26 -25.91
N GLN A 119 -39.79 -23.20 -26.45
CA GLN A 119 -39.59 -21.81 -26.05
C GLN A 119 -40.88 -21.23 -25.42
N ARG A 120 -40.74 -20.58 -24.26
CA ARG A 120 -41.38 -19.30 -23.84
C ARG A 120 -40.86 -18.96 -22.43
N LYS A 121 -40.33 -17.79 -22.07
CA LYS A 121 -40.65 -16.34 -22.24
C LYS A 121 -41.68 -15.77 -21.24
N HIS A 122 -41.19 -14.76 -20.50
CA HIS A 122 -41.89 -13.63 -19.84
C HIS A 122 -42.76 -13.87 -18.60
N ALA A 123 -42.38 -13.23 -17.50
CA ALA A 123 -43.20 -12.26 -16.75
C ALA A 123 -42.29 -11.34 -15.90
N ALA A 124 -42.73 -10.13 -15.58
CA ALA A 124 -42.05 -9.21 -14.66
C ALA A 124 -43.06 -8.30 -13.94
N ALA A 125 -42.94 -8.19 -12.61
CA ALA A 125 -43.71 -7.34 -11.68
C ALA A 125 -43.14 -7.59 -10.26
N ALA A 126 -43.19 -6.69 -9.28
CA ALA A 126 -43.39 -5.23 -9.27
C ALA A 126 -42.77 -4.68 -7.96
N ALA A 127 -42.68 -3.36 -7.79
CA ALA A 127 -42.20 -2.74 -6.56
C ALA A 127 -43.31 -2.61 -5.48
N ALA A 128 -42.89 -2.53 -4.21
CA ALA A 128 -43.71 -2.11 -3.07
C ALA A 128 -42.81 -1.35 -2.08
N GLU A 129 -43.38 -0.44 -1.28
CA GLU A 129 -42.65 0.61 -0.57
C GLU A 129 -43.18 0.81 0.87
N GLN A 130 -42.33 1.36 1.75
CA GLN A 130 -42.64 1.79 3.13
C GLN A 130 -43.01 0.63 4.11
N THR A 131 -43.00 0.78 5.44
CA THR A 131 -42.67 1.90 6.36
C THR A 131 -41.66 1.45 7.44
N ALA A 132 -40.97 2.40 8.08
CA ALA A 132 -40.09 2.12 9.23
C ALA A 132 -40.76 2.51 10.57
N VAL A 133 -40.56 1.69 11.61
CA VAL A 133 -40.85 2.04 13.01
C VAL A 133 -39.71 1.53 13.90
N GLN A 134 -39.21 2.39 14.79
CA GLN A 134 -38.14 2.12 15.76
C GLN A 134 -38.65 2.31 17.19
N PRO A 135 -38.19 1.51 18.17
CA PRO A 135 -38.23 1.87 19.58
C PRO A 135 -36.84 2.33 20.07
N SER A 136 -36.70 3.61 20.38
CA SER A 136 -35.45 4.21 20.87
C SER A 136 -35.29 4.12 22.39
N LEU A 137 -34.05 3.90 22.87
CA LEU A 137 -33.50 4.21 24.21
C LEU A 137 -31.98 3.92 24.14
N ALA A 138 -31.05 4.87 23.94
CA ALA A 138 -30.70 6.06 24.73
C ALA A 138 -30.12 5.71 26.13
N LEU A 139 -28.97 6.23 26.57
CA LEU A 139 -27.94 7.06 25.92
C LEU A 139 -26.64 7.06 26.77
N ALA A 140 -25.47 7.26 26.16
CA ALA A 140 -24.20 7.47 26.89
C ALA A 140 -23.22 8.40 26.11
N SER A 141 -23.58 9.70 26.04
CA SER A 141 -22.73 10.85 25.65
C SER A 141 -21.75 10.66 24.48
N GLU A 142 -22.21 10.99 23.26
CA GLU A 142 -21.30 11.39 22.17
C GLU A 142 -20.80 12.83 22.38
N SER A 143 -19.63 13.17 21.83
CA SER A 143 -19.09 14.53 21.83
C SER A 143 -19.93 15.47 20.98
N ALA A 144 -20.30 16.64 21.50
CA ALA A 144 -21.10 17.63 20.79
C ALA A 144 -20.39 18.15 19.52
N ILE A 145 -21.15 18.29 18.42
CA ILE A 145 -20.64 18.75 17.13
C ILE A 145 -20.40 20.27 17.16
N VAL A 146 -19.17 20.70 16.82
CA VAL A 146 -18.72 22.08 16.99
C VAL A 146 -18.80 22.86 15.68
N CYS A 147 -19.78 23.76 15.54
CA CYS A 147 -19.91 24.70 14.42
C CYS A 147 -18.92 25.89 14.49
N ASN A 148 -17.74 25.71 15.10
CA ASN A 148 -16.73 26.76 15.33
C ASN A 148 -17.29 28.04 16.01
N GLY A 149 -18.37 27.92 16.79
CA GLY A 149 -19.06 29.04 17.43
C GLY A 149 -20.00 29.86 16.53
N CYS A 150 -20.18 29.47 15.26
CA CYS A 150 -21.02 30.19 14.31
C CYS A 150 -22.52 29.94 14.47
N SER A 151 -23.31 31.01 14.32
CA SER A 151 -24.78 31.00 14.34
C SER A 151 -25.43 30.78 12.97
N ASP A 152 -24.67 30.84 11.89
CA ASP A 152 -25.14 30.67 10.50
C ASP A 152 -24.05 30.11 9.56
N ALA A 153 -24.46 29.66 8.39
CA ALA A 153 -23.56 29.07 7.40
C ALA A 153 -22.56 30.06 6.75
N PRO A 154 -22.91 31.33 6.43
CA PRO A 154 -21.94 32.34 6.00
C PRO A 154 -20.88 32.69 7.05
N CYS A 155 -21.11 32.47 8.34
CA CYS A 155 -20.09 32.47 9.38
C CYS A 155 -19.26 31.20 9.27
N TYR A 156 -19.90 30.02 9.30
CA TYR A 156 -19.21 28.73 9.31
C TYR A 156 -18.25 28.56 8.13
N CYS A 157 -18.69 28.87 6.90
CA CYS A 157 -17.85 28.77 5.69
C CYS A 157 -16.63 29.71 5.67
N LYS A 158 -16.54 30.71 6.56
CA LYS A 158 -15.33 31.54 6.75
C LYS A 158 -14.32 30.92 7.71
N THR A 159 -14.74 29.93 8.50
CA THR A 159 -13.90 29.21 9.48
C THR A 159 -13.31 27.90 8.94
N VAL A 160 -13.75 27.46 7.75
CA VAL A 160 -13.31 26.21 7.10
C VAL A 160 -12.78 26.48 5.69
N ALA A 161 -11.97 25.55 5.16
CA ALA A 161 -11.55 25.59 3.77
C ALA A 161 -12.73 25.31 2.82
N SER A 162 -12.57 25.65 1.53
CA SER A 162 -13.56 25.34 0.50
C SER A 162 -13.81 23.83 0.42
N GLY A 163 -15.08 23.39 0.40
CA GLY A 163 -15.47 21.98 0.54
C GLY A 163 -16.97 21.79 0.76
N ILE A 164 -17.40 20.57 1.03
CA ILE A 164 -18.82 20.20 1.20
C ILE A 164 -19.10 19.81 2.66
N PHE A 165 -20.04 20.50 3.30
CA PHE A 165 -20.30 20.46 4.74
C PHE A 165 -21.80 20.35 5.07
N PRO A 166 -22.18 19.83 6.25
CA PRO A 166 -23.58 19.69 6.66
C PRO A 166 -24.30 21.03 6.79
N ASN A 167 -25.61 21.05 6.50
CA ASN A 167 -26.46 22.15 6.96
C ASN A 167 -26.91 21.89 8.40
N PHE A 168 -26.15 22.40 9.37
CA PHE A 168 -26.45 22.25 10.80
C PHE A 168 -27.73 22.97 11.26
N TRP A 169 -28.37 23.76 10.38
CA TRP A 169 -29.62 24.48 10.62
C TRP A 169 -30.83 23.83 9.92
N ASP A 170 -30.63 22.75 9.17
CA ASP A 170 -31.70 21.94 8.59
C ASP A 170 -32.03 20.77 9.51
N ALA A 171 -33.18 20.86 10.17
CA ALA A 171 -33.74 19.87 11.08
C ALA A 171 -33.92 18.45 10.49
N ASN A 172 -33.75 18.27 9.18
CA ASN A 172 -33.95 16.99 8.48
C ASN A 172 -32.68 16.48 7.80
N CYS A 173 -31.59 17.26 7.77
CA CYS A 173 -30.38 16.98 6.98
C CYS A 173 -30.64 16.69 5.49
N THR A 174 -31.72 17.22 4.89
CA THR A 174 -32.03 17.07 3.45
C THR A 174 -31.27 18.08 2.59
N THR A 175 -30.52 18.99 3.21
CA THR A 175 -29.69 20.00 2.56
C THR A 175 -28.28 20.05 3.14
N TYR A 176 -27.35 20.63 2.37
CA TYR A 176 -25.95 20.80 2.72
C TYR A 176 -25.40 22.12 2.15
N PHE A 177 -24.20 22.52 2.57
CA PHE A 177 -23.50 23.67 2.03
C PHE A 177 -22.25 23.26 1.28
N GLN A 178 -22.07 23.83 0.09
CA GLN A 178 -20.77 23.95 -0.53
C GLN A 178 -20.18 25.28 -0.04
N CYS A 179 -19.11 25.22 0.77
CA CYS A 179 -18.34 26.40 1.13
C CYS A 179 -17.33 26.66 0.00
N ALA A 180 -17.28 27.88 -0.53
CA ALA A 180 -16.24 28.31 -1.46
C ALA A 180 -15.81 29.75 -1.15
N ASN A 181 -14.52 29.96 -0.89
CA ASN A 181 -13.92 31.28 -0.64
C ASN A 181 -14.63 32.09 0.48
N GLY A 182 -15.11 31.43 1.53
CA GLY A 182 -15.85 32.07 2.63
C GLY A 182 -17.36 32.25 2.41
N ILE A 183 -17.90 31.83 1.25
CA ILE A 183 -19.31 31.93 0.89
C ILE A 183 -19.98 30.55 0.99
N ALA A 184 -21.19 30.50 1.54
CA ALA A 184 -22.00 29.30 1.68
C ALA A 184 -23.02 29.19 0.52
N TYR A 185 -22.97 28.11 -0.25
CA TYR A 185 -23.94 27.80 -1.29
C TYR A 185 -24.79 26.61 -0.85
N ALA A 186 -26.07 26.86 -0.56
CA ALA A 186 -27.02 25.83 -0.15
C ALA A 186 -27.33 24.89 -1.33
N SER A 187 -27.43 23.59 -1.05
CA SER A 187 -27.84 22.58 -2.03
C SER A 187 -28.70 21.53 -1.36
N ALA A 188 -29.75 21.08 -2.05
CA ALA A 188 -30.57 19.96 -1.61
C ALA A 188 -29.89 18.63 -1.97
N CYS A 189 -30.11 17.62 -1.13
CA CYS A 189 -29.85 16.24 -1.48
C CYS A 189 -30.91 15.71 -2.46
N PRO A 190 -30.59 14.69 -3.29
CA PRO A 190 -31.57 13.96 -4.08
C PRO A 190 -32.73 13.44 -3.22
N ALA A 191 -33.94 13.41 -3.79
CA ALA A 191 -35.15 13.01 -3.07
C ALA A 191 -34.98 11.64 -2.40
N GLY A 192 -35.30 11.56 -1.10
CA GLY A 192 -35.13 10.35 -0.29
C GLY A 192 -33.73 10.12 0.31
N THR A 193 -32.77 11.03 0.10
CA THR A 193 -31.42 10.96 0.68
C THR A 193 -31.12 12.13 1.62
N LEU A 194 -30.27 11.90 2.62
CA LEU A 194 -29.84 12.88 3.62
C LEU A 194 -28.33 13.12 3.51
N PHE A 195 -27.83 14.29 3.91
CA PHE A 195 -26.40 14.57 3.87
C PHE A 195 -25.63 13.82 4.96
N ASN A 196 -24.68 12.98 4.57
CA ASN A 196 -23.86 12.20 5.48
C ASN A 196 -22.60 12.99 5.91
N PRO A 197 -22.50 13.46 7.17
CA PRO A 197 -21.37 14.25 7.64
C PRO A 197 -20.05 13.46 7.68
N LYS A 198 -20.09 12.13 7.61
CA LYS A 198 -18.89 11.26 7.66
C LYS A 198 -18.28 11.01 6.28
N THR A 199 -19.03 11.24 5.20
CA THR A 199 -18.62 10.95 3.82
C THR A 199 -18.73 12.15 2.87
N SER A 200 -19.32 13.26 3.33
CA SER A 200 -19.54 14.50 2.58
C SER A 200 -20.38 14.35 1.30
N TYR A 201 -21.26 13.35 1.24
CA TYR A 201 -22.24 13.18 0.17
C TYR A 201 -23.64 12.86 0.70
N CYS A 202 -24.64 12.94 -0.17
CA CYS A 202 -26.02 12.55 0.14
C CYS A 202 -26.20 11.04 0.05
N ASP A 203 -26.74 10.44 1.10
CA ASP A 203 -26.76 8.99 1.37
C ASP A 203 -28.15 8.56 1.87
N TRP A 204 -28.44 7.27 1.90
CA TRP A 204 -29.73 6.77 2.36
C TRP A 204 -29.91 7.01 3.87
N PRO A 205 -31.12 7.33 4.37
CA PRO A 205 -31.35 7.68 5.78
C PRO A 205 -30.82 6.66 6.80
N ALA A 206 -30.79 5.38 6.45
CA ALA A 206 -30.24 4.30 7.30
C ALA A 206 -28.73 4.43 7.57
N ASN A 207 -27.99 5.13 6.70
CA ASN A 207 -26.54 5.36 6.82
C ASN A 207 -26.21 6.71 7.48
N VAL A 208 -27.20 7.58 7.70
CA VAL A 208 -27.02 8.97 8.11
C VAL A 208 -27.50 9.20 9.53
N VAL A 209 -26.56 9.43 10.44
CA VAL A 209 -26.85 10.00 11.76
C VAL A 209 -27.10 11.50 11.56
N CYS A 210 -28.36 11.89 11.36
CA CYS A 210 -28.75 13.29 11.28
C CYS A 210 -28.76 13.91 12.69
N SER A 211 -27.84 14.84 12.93
CA SER A 211 -27.69 15.57 14.21
C SER A 211 -27.81 17.08 13.97
N PRO A 212 -29.03 17.60 13.74
CA PRO A 212 -29.27 18.95 13.27
C PRO A 212 -29.36 19.95 14.44
N SER A 213 -28.29 20.01 15.23
CA SER A 213 -28.05 21.12 16.17
C SER A 213 -26.58 21.16 16.58
N CYS A 214 -26.02 22.36 16.56
CA CYS A 214 -24.75 22.65 17.20
C CYS A 214 -24.93 23.83 18.14
N THR A 215 -24.57 23.64 19.41
CA THR A 215 -24.63 24.71 20.41
C THR A 215 -23.41 25.61 20.25
N ALA A 216 -23.64 26.91 20.05
CA ALA A 216 -22.58 27.90 20.09
C ALA A 216 -21.99 27.92 21.51
N ALA A 217 -20.73 27.47 21.65
CA ALA A 217 -20.03 27.49 22.93
C ALA A 217 -19.87 28.94 23.40
N SER A 218 -20.51 29.30 24.51
CA SER A 218 -20.42 30.66 25.06
C SER A 218 -18.97 31.01 25.39
N PRO A 219 -18.43 32.13 24.89
CA PRO A 219 -17.01 32.45 25.04
C PRO A 219 -16.67 32.75 26.50
N SER A 220 -15.72 31.98 27.06
CA SER A 220 -15.07 32.33 28.31
C SER A 220 -14.37 33.70 28.16
N PRO A 221 -14.47 34.62 29.13
CA PRO A 221 -14.02 36.00 28.96
C PRO A 221 -12.50 36.11 28.81
N SER A 222 -12.05 36.41 27.59
CA SER A 222 -10.64 36.67 27.26
C SER A 222 -10.19 38.02 27.86
N PRO A 223 -8.94 38.16 28.36
CA PRO A 223 -8.48 39.38 29.01
C PRO A 223 -8.48 40.61 28.10
N LYS A 224 -8.83 41.76 28.70
CA LYS A 224 -9.00 43.06 28.03
C LYS A 224 -7.71 43.54 27.33
N PRO A 225 -7.77 44.01 26.08
CA PRO A 225 -6.60 44.54 25.38
C PRO A 225 -6.10 45.85 25.98
N SER A 226 -4.77 46.01 26.01
CA SER A 226 -4.09 47.27 26.36
C SER A 226 -4.03 48.20 25.13
N PRO A 227 -4.18 49.54 25.28
CA PRO A 227 -4.22 50.45 24.13
C PRO A 227 -2.86 50.57 23.41
N SER A 228 -2.93 50.68 22.08
CA SER A 228 -1.75 50.86 21.22
C SER A 228 -1.19 52.29 21.28
N PRO A 229 0.15 52.49 21.38
CA PRO A 229 0.75 53.82 21.31
C PRO A 229 0.80 54.38 19.88
N SER A 230 0.66 55.71 19.75
CA SER A 230 0.73 56.41 18.45
C SER A 230 2.10 56.35 17.77
N PRO A 231 2.15 56.45 16.42
CA PRO A 231 3.39 56.39 15.65
C PRO A 231 4.30 57.60 15.89
N LYS A 232 5.62 57.36 15.89
CA LYS A 232 6.67 58.38 15.96
C LYS A 232 7.33 58.57 14.57
N PRO A 233 7.75 59.80 14.17
CA PRO A 233 8.26 60.04 12.81
C PRO A 233 9.54 59.30 12.43
N SER A 234 9.70 59.03 11.13
CA SER A 234 10.86 58.38 10.51
C SER A 234 12.04 59.35 10.29
N PRO A 235 13.30 58.96 10.59
CA PRO A 235 14.51 59.65 10.15
C PRO A 235 14.96 59.23 8.73
N SER A 236 15.64 60.15 8.03
CA SER A 236 16.19 59.96 6.67
C SER A 236 17.51 59.15 6.66
N PRO A 237 17.87 58.41 5.59
CA PRO A 237 19.05 57.52 5.57
C PRO A 237 20.39 58.22 5.23
N SER A 238 21.50 57.67 5.74
CA SER A 238 22.89 58.03 5.40
C SER A 238 23.87 56.90 5.78
N PRO A 239 25.14 56.89 5.32
CA PRO A 239 25.52 55.96 4.25
C PRO A 239 26.46 54.81 4.66
N SER A 240 26.69 53.90 3.70
CA SER A 240 27.43 52.63 3.90
C SER A 240 28.96 52.75 3.82
N PRO A 241 29.72 52.16 4.78
CA PRO A 241 31.18 51.95 4.66
C PRO A 241 31.57 50.62 3.97
N LYS A 242 32.76 50.61 3.36
CA LYS A 242 33.35 49.50 2.59
C LYS A 242 34.06 48.45 3.50
N PRO A 243 34.05 47.14 3.20
CA PRO A 243 34.61 46.09 4.07
C PRO A 243 36.14 45.93 4.04
N SER A 244 36.68 45.29 5.09
CA SER A 244 38.06 44.78 5.21
C SER A 244 38.08 43.52 6.13
N PRO A 245 39.08 42.60 6.07
CA PRO A 245 38.86 41.19 6.43
C PRO A 245 39.50 40.66 7.73
N SER A 246 38.92 39.56 8.26
CA SER A 246 39.50 38.47 9.10
C SER A 246 40.13 38.83 10.47
N PRO A 247 39.85 38.04 11.53
CA PRO A 247 40.49 36.73 11.65
C PRO A 247 39.55 35.57 12.05
N SER A 248 40.03 34.33 11.86
CA SER A 248 39.28 33.09 12.11
C SER A 248 39.34 32.61 13.58
N PRO A 249 38.19 32.30 14.23
CA PRO A 249 38.16 31.65 15.54
C PRO A 249 38.57 30.15 15.50
N LYS A 250 39.33 29.73 16.50
CA LYS A 250 39.79 28.34 16.70
C LYS A 250 38.62 27.40 17.10
N PRO A 251 38.66 26.09 16.74
CA PRO A 251 37.55 25.18 17.03
C PRO A 251 37.18 25.06 18.51
N SER A 252 35.88 25.06 18.80
CA SER A 252 35.32 24.73 20.13
C SER A 252 35.38 23.21 20.36
N PRO A 253 35.70 22.73 21.58
CA PRO A 253 35.66 21.31 21.88
C PRO A 253 34.23 20.75 21.81
N SER A 254 34.11 19.48 21.40
CA SER A 254 32.84 18.75 21.40
C SER A 254 32.28 18.61 22.83
N PRO A 255 30.96 18.69 23.05
CA PRO A 255 30.37 18.19 24.28
C PRO A 255 30.68 16.69 24.43
N SER A 256 30.98 16.30 25.68
CA SER A 256 31.12 14.89 26.08
C SER A 256 29.75 14.22 26.08
N PRO A 257 29.62 12.91 25.76
CA PRO A 257 28.32 12.24 25.73
C PRO A 257 27.61 12.29 27.10
N SER A 258 26.32 12.63 27.06
CA SER A 258 25.42 12.46 28.20
C SER A 258 25.34 10.97 28.58
N PRO A 259 25.24 10.62 29.88
CA PRO A 259 24.97 9.24 30.27
C PRO A 259 23.65 8.76 29.67
N SER A 260 23.66 7.53 29.14
CA SER A 260 22.47 6.91 28.54
C SER A 260 21.51 6.43 29.64
N PRO A 261 20.19 6.70 29.56
CA PRO A 261 19.22 6.16 30.51
C PRO A 261 19.18 4.62 30.47
N SER A 262 19.39 3.98 31.61
CA SER A 262 19.35 2.52 31.73
C SER A 262 17.94 1.99 31.48
N GLY A 263 17.82 0.99 30.59
CA GLY A 263 16.57 0.25 30.40
C GLY A 263 16.05 -0.37 31.70
N CYS A 264 14.74 -0.58 31.79
CA CYS A 264 14.07 -1.20 32.94
C CYS A 264 14.37 -0.54 34.30
N ASN A 265 14.67 0.76 34.34
CA ASN A 265 15.06 1.50 35.55
C ASN A 265 16.27 0.87 36.27
N GLY A 266 17.14 0.17 35.53
CA GLY A 266 18.30 -0.56 36.07
C GLY A 266 18.00 -1.96 36.62
N CYS A 267 16.78 -2.49 36.43
CA CYS A 267 16.38 -3.79 36.97
C CYS A 267 16.61 -4.97 36.02
N SER A 268 17.16 -6.05 36.59
CA SER A 268 17.38 -7.36 35.93
C SER A 268 16.21 -8.33 36.02
N ASP A 269 15.20 -8.04 36.85
CA ASP A 269 14.04 -8.91 37.08
C ASP A 269 12.76 -8.13 37.45
N ALA A 270 11.62 -8.82 37.41
CA ALA A 270 10.30 -8.28 37.68
C ALA A 270 10.12 -7.75 39.12
N ALA A 271 10.74 -8.40 40.11
CA ALA A 271 10.62 -8.02 41.53
C ALA A 271 11.44 -6.77 41.87
N CYS A 272 12.52 -6.51 41.14
CA CYS A 272 13.18 -5.21 41.09
C CYS A 272 12.28 -4.20 40.36
N TYR A 273 11.82 -4.51 39.13
CA TYR A 273 11.05 -3.56 38.31
C TYR A 273 9.81 -3.03 39.04
N CYS A 274 9.02 -3.90 39.68
CA CYS A 274 7.85 -3.50 40.46
C CYS A 274 8.13 -2.68 41.74
N LYS A 275 9.39 -2.49 42.15
CA LYS A 275 9.79 -1.53 43.19
C LYS A 275 10.10 -0.14 42.63
N THR A 276 10.30 -0.03 41.31
CA THR A 276 10.61 1.23 40.60
C THR A 276 9.38 1.91 40.00
N VAL A 277 8.21 1.25 40.07
CA VAL A 277 6.92 1.76 39.58
C VAL A 277 5.86 1.71 40.69
N ALA A 278 4.78 2.46 40.51
CA ALA A 278 3.63 2.42 41.41
C ALA A 278 2.90 1.05 41.34
N PRO A 279 2.04 0.70 42.33
CA PRO A 279 1.18 -0.47 42.22
C PRO A 279 0.24 -0.40 41.01
N GLY A 280 0.08 -1.51 40.29
CA GLY A 280 -0.75 -1.59 39.08
C GLY A 280 -0.28 -2.62 38.06
N THR A 281 -0.94 -2.65 36.89
CA THR A 281 -0.65 -3.57 35.78
C THR A 281 0.29 -2.95 34.76
N TYR A 282 1.38 -3.64 34.44
CA TYR A 282 2.45 -3.23 33.54
C TYR A 282 2.79 -4.35 32.54
N ALA A 283 3.46 -4.01 31.43
CA ALA A 283 4.07 -5.04 30.59
C ALA A 283 5.16 -5.77 31.36
N ASN A 284 5.44 -7.02 31.01
CA ASN A 284 6.63 -7.72 31.46
C ASN A 284 7.79 -7.46 30.49
N PRO A 285 8.77 -6.59 30.81
CA PRO A 285 9.85 -6.26 29.89
C PRO A 285 10.89 -7.40 29.78
N PHE A 286 10.77 -8.43 30.61
CA PHE A 286 11.60 -9.64 30.63
C PHE A 286 10.99 -10.79 29.80
N ASP A 287 9.80 -10.60 29.22
CA ASP A 287 9.14 -11.55 28.32
C ASP A 287 9.25 -11.06 26.87
N SER A 288 9.99 -11.80 26.05
CA SER A 288 10.22 -11.52 24.63
C SER A 288 8.98 -11.73 23.73
N THR A 289 7.87 -12.21 24.27
CA THR A 289 6.65 -12.55 23.52
C THR A 289 5.47 -11.62 23.79
N CYS A 290 5.55 -10.76 24.82
CA CYS A 290 4.42 -9.98 25.36
C CYS A 290 3.20 -10.82 25.78
N ALA A 291 3.36 -12.13 25.98
CA ALA A 291 2.31 -13.05 26.43
C ALA A 291 2.10 -13.02 27.95
N THR A 292 2.93 -12.28 28.70
CA THR A 292 2.81 -12.07 30.14
C THR A 292 2.83 -10.59 30.52
N LEU A 293 2.19 -10.29 31.66
CA LEU A 293 2.14 -8.98 32.28
C LEU A 293 2.67 -9.03 33.72
N LEU A 294 2.97 -7.87 34.28
CA LEU A 294 3.33 -7.72 35.70
C LEU A 294 2.21 -7.03 36.46
N GLN A 295 1.74 -7.65 37.54
CA GLN A 295 0.97 -6.98 38.58
C GLN A 295 1.93 -6.57 39.69
N CYS A 296 2.21 -5.27 39.77
CA CYS A 296 3.08 -4.68 40.77
C CYS A 296 2.28 -4.29 42.02
N SER A 297 2.80 -4.62 43.20
CA SER A 297 2.17 -4.41 44.51
C SER A 297 3.20 -4.08 45.58
N ALA A 298 2.76 -3.57 46.73
CA ALA A 298 3.64 -3.35 47.88
C ALA A 298 4.31 -4.65 48.40
N SER A 299 3.69 -5.81 48.14
CA SER A 299 4.24 -7.14 48.43
C SER A 299 5.14 -7.73 47.33
N GLY A 300 5.35 -7.01 46.21
CA GLY A 300 6.24 -7.41 45.12
C GLY A 300 5.54 -7.57 43.77
N ALA A 301 6.17 -8.33 42.87
CA ALA A 301 5.71 -8.58 41.51
C ALA A 301 4.99 -9.93 41.40
N ASN A 302 3.86 -9.97 40.68
CA ASN A 302 3.26 -11.20 40.20
C ASN A 302 3.29 -11.22 38.66
N VAL A 303 3.77 -12.30 38.06
CA VAL A 303 3.81 -12.50 36.60
C VAL A 303 2.58 -13.28 36.18
N VAL A 304 1.73 -12.69 35.34
CA VAL A 304 0.47 -13.31 34.88
C VAL A 304 0.52 -13.52 33.38
N SER A 305 0.22 -14.74 32.92
CA SER A 305 0.05 -15.02 31.49
C SER A 305 -1.28 -14.47 30.98
N CYS A 306 -1.25 -13.84 29.81
CA CYS A 306 -2.44 -13.46 29.08
C CYS A 306 -3.21 -14.70 28.57
N PRO A 307 -4.55 -14.62 28.41
CA PRO A 307 -5.34 -15.68 27.78
C PRO A 307 -4.80 -16.09 26.41
N SER A 308 -4.89 -17.38 26.08
CA SER A 308 -4.32 -17.99 24.88
C SER A 308 -4.65 -17.20 23.60
N GLY A 309 -3.60 -16.70 22.92
CA GLY A 309 -3.74 -15.92 21.68
C GLY A 309 -3.94 -14.41 21.87
N THR A 310 -3.87 -13.91 23.10
CA THR A 310 -3.85 -12.46 23.42
C THR A 310 -2.48 -12.03 23.98
N LEU A 311 -2.13 -10.76 23.81
CA LEU A 311 -0.87 -10.14 24.25
C LEU A 311 -1.18 -8.94 25.16
N PHE A 312 -0.22 -8.53 25.99
CA PHE A 312 -0.44 -7.38 26.87
C PHE A 312 -0.42 -6.03 26.12
N ASN A 313 -1.55 -5.34 26.12
CA ASN A 313 -1.69 -4.00 25.56
C ASN A 313 -1.27 -2.93 26.57
N VAL A 314 -0.13 -2.27 26.33
CA VAL A 314 0.37 -1.20 27.20
C VAL A 314 -0.52 0.04 27.26
N GLN A 315 -1.37 0.27 26.25
CA GLN A 315 -2.25 1.44 26.18
C GLN A 315 -3.54 1.23 26.99
N THR A 316 -4.14 0.04 26.91
CA THR A 316 -5.37 -0.32 27.65
C THR A 316 -5.09 -1.03 28.99
N ARG A 317 -3.82 -1.36 29.26
CA ARG A 317 -3.31 -2.10 30.44
C ARG A 317 -3.95 -3.47 30.68
N ASN A 318 -4.47 -4.09 29.63
CA ASN A 318 -5.13 -5.41 29.66
C ASN A 318 -4.57 -6.32 28.56
N CYS A 319 -4.86 -7.61 28.64
CA CYS A 319 -4.61 -8.54 27.54
C CYS A 319 -5.60 -8.30 26.40
N ASP A 320 -5.10 -8.21 25.18
CA ASP A 320 -5.86 -7.82 23.97
C ASP A 320 -5.39 -8.62 22.76
N TRP A 321 -6.14 -8.60 21.67
CA TRP A 321 -5.80 -9.33 20.46
C TRP A 321 -4.54 -8.77 19.78
N PRO A 322 -3.64 -9.59 19.21
CA PRO A 322 -2.36 -9.13 18.64
C PRO A 322 -2.48 -7.99 17.61
N ARG A 323 -3.59 -7.91 16.86
CA ARG A 323 -3.91 -6.81 15.93
C ARG A 323 -4.00 -5.42 16.59
N ASN A 324 -4.28 -5.37 17.90
CA ASN A 324 -4.41 -4.18 18.72
C ASN A 324 -3.14 -3.90 19.56
N VAL A 325 -2.14 -4.79 19.54
CA VAL A 325 -1.00 -4.77 20.47
C VAL A 325 0.31 -4.52 19.73
N VAL A 326 0.91 -3.35 19.95
CA VAL A 326 2.30 -3.09 19.57
C VAL A 326 3.21 -3.75 20.61
N CYS A 327 3.55 -5.02 20.39
CA CYS A 327 4.50 -5.73 21.23
C CYS A 327 5.92 -5.19 21.00
N ALA A 328 6.49 -4.57 22.03
CA ALA A 328 7.83 -4.01 22.04
C ALA A 328 8.62 -4.54 23.27
N PRO A 329 9.13 -5.79 23.20
CA PRO A 329 9.76 -6.41 24.36
C PRO A 329 11.25 -6.07 24.46
N GLY A 330 11.75 -6.00 25.69
CA GLY A 330 13.16 -6.09 26.01
C GLY A 330 13.78 -4.88 26.71
N CYS A 331 14.63 -5.19 27.68
CA CYS A 331 15.70 -4.32 28.16
C CYS A 331 17.02 -5.09 27.99
N PRO A 332 18.10 -4.48 27.42
CA PRO A 332 19.40 -5.12 27.39
C PRO A 332 19.96 -5.22 28.82
N ASN A 333 20.17 -6.46 29.31
CA ASN A 333 20.61 -6.72 30.68
C ASN A 333 22.12 -6.49 30.87
N PRO A 334 22.57 -5.57 31.76
CA PRO A 334 23.98 -5.34 32.05
C PRO A 334 24.41 -6.04 33.35
N ASN A 335 25.15 -7.16 33.27
CA ASN A 335 25.68 -7.84 34.46
C ASN A 335 26.87 -8.76 34.09
N PRO A 336 27.88 -9.00 34.97
CA PRO A 336 28.24 -8.33 36.22
C PRO A 336 29.59 -7.58 36.15
N THR A 337 29.81 -6.61 37.05
CA THR A 337 31.10 -5.92 37.21
C THR A 337 31.99 -6.60 38.26
N PRO A 338 33.27 -6.88 37.99
CA PRO A 338 34.21 -7.34 39.03
C PRO A 338 34.69 -6.17 39.91
N SER A 339 34.84 -6.44 41.22
CA SER A 339 35.26 -5.45 42.23
C SER A 339 36.77 -5.12 42.15
N PRO A 340 37.21 -3.87 42.41
CA PRO A 340 38.62 -3.49 42.30
C PRO A 340 39.49 -3.92 43.48
N SER A 341 40.79 -4.03 43.25
CA SER A 341 41.84 -4.18 44.27
C SER A 341 43.17 -3.56 43.78
N PRO A 342 44.13 -3.25 44.68
CA PRO A 342 44.96 -2.06 44.52
C PRO A 342 46.25 -2.20 43.67
N ARG A 343 46.85 -1.03 43.44
CA ARG A 343 48.00 -0.71 42.57
C ARG A 343 49.30 -1.47 42.95
N PRO A 344 50.09 -1.96 41.97
CA PRO A 344 51.33 -2.71 42.23
C PRO A 344 52.60 -1.81 42.31
N PRO A 345 53.67 -2.31 42.95
CA PRO A 345 55.06 -1.89 42.71
C PRO A 345 55.67 -2.63 41.48
N SER A 346 56.92 -2.32 41.12
CA SER A 346 57.57 -2.68 39.86
C SER A 346 59.10 -2.75 40.06
N PRO A 347 59.94 -3.37 39.19
CA PRO A 347 59.76 -4.61 38.40
C PRO A 347 60.97 -5.59 38.53
N SER A 348 60.86 -6.79 37.92
CA SER A 348 62.02 -7.49 37.30
C SER A 348 61.56 -8.50 36.22
N PRO A 349 62.44 -8.89 35.27
CA PRO A 349 62.00 -9.42 33.97
C PRO A 349 62.21 -10.94 33.74
N SER A 350 61.75 -11.41 32.56
CA SER A 350 62.02 -12.70 31.89
C SER A 350 61.10 -13.89 32.24
N PRO A 351 60.78 -14.82 31.31
CA PRO A 351 60.80 -14.76 29.83
C PRO A 351 59.41 -14.99 29.18
N SER A 352 59.30 -14.80 27.85
CA SER A 352 58.04 -14.94 27.09
C SER A 352 57.66 -16.39 26.74
N PRO A 353 56.41 -16.83 27.00
CA PRO A 353 55.78 -18.02 26.38
C PRO A 353 55.17 -17.69 24.99
N PRO A 354 54.71 -18.71 24.21
CA PRO A 354 54.36 -18.54 22.80
C PRO A 354 52.98 -17.92 22.52
N ALA A 355 52.77 -17.54 21.25
CA ALA A 355 51.57 -16.84 20.77
C ALA A 355 50.26 -17.64 20.94
N SER A 356 49.20 -16.97 21.40
CA SER A 356 47.83 -17.48 21.40
C SER A 356 47.14 -17.30 20.04
N PRO A 357 46.13 -18.12 19.71
CA PRO A 357 45.41 -18.04 18.44
C PRO A 357 44.58 -16.75 18.30
N SER A 358 44.44 -16.28 17.06
CA SER A 358 43.62 -15.10 16.74
C SER A 358 42.15 -15.31 17.10
N PRO A 359 41.47 -14.32 17.72
CA PRO A 359 40.05 -14.45 18.04
C PRO A 359 39.19 -14.49 16.78
N SER A 360 38.15 -15.32 16.81
CA SER A 360 37.07 -15.36 15.81
C SER A 360 36.27 -14.05 15.82
N PRO A 361 35.78 -13.53 14.68
CA PRO A 361 35.06 -12.25 14.65
C PRO A 361 33.78 -12.26 15.49
N SER A 362 33.58 -11.17 16.24
CA SER A 362 32.35 -10.88 16.99
C SER A 362 31.13 -10.84 16.06
N PRO A 363 29.92 -11.24 16.51
CA PRO A 363 28.69 -10.93 15.77
C PRO A 363 28.59 -9.42 15.52
N SER A 364 28.20 -9.06 14.30
CA SER A 364 28.02 -7.68 13.86
C SER A 364 26.89 -6.97 14.64
N PRO A 365 26.94 -5.63 14.76
CA PRO A 365 25.75 -4.87 15.18
C PRO A 365 24.57 -5.10 14.21
N PRO A 366 23.33 -4.79 14.63
CA PRO A 366 22.19 -4.77 13.70
C PRO A 366 22.52 -3.88 12.49
N PRO A 367 22.02 -4.22 11.28
CA PRO A 367 22.36 -3.50 10.07
C PRO A 367 22.01 -2.02 10.24
N GLY A 368 23.02 -1.16 10.09
CA GLY A 368 22.81 0.28 9.99
C GLY A 368 21.92 0.62 8.79
N PRO A 369 21.40 1.85 8.71
CA PRO A 369 20.62 2.27 7.55
C PRO A 369 21.41 1.98 6.27
N ASN A 370 20.79 1.28 5.31
CA ASN A 370 21.45 0.98 4.03
C ASN A 370 21.91 2.31 3.41
N PRO A 371 23.23 2.53 3.21
CA PRO A 371 23.75 3.83 2.78
C PRO A 371 23.27 4.26 1.39
N LEU A 372 22.67 3.33 0.62
CA LEU A 372 22.08 3.62 -0.68
C LEU A 372 20.63 4.12 -0.62
N LEU A 373 19.86 3.85 0.44
CA LEU A 373 18.48 4.36 0.54
C LEU A 373 18.46 5.87 0.81
N PRO A 374 17.36 6.57 0.48
CA PRO A 374 17.14 7.93 0.94
C PRO A 374 17.16 8.00 2.47
N SER A 375 17.69 9.11 2.99
CA SER A 375 17.55 9.47 4.40
C SER A 375 16.15 10.01 4.71
N GLY A 376 15.63 9.68 5.90
CA GLY A 376 14.29 10.06 6.35
C GLY A 376 13.19 9.10 5.87
N PRO A 377 11.91 9.50 6.00
CA PRO A 377 10.80 8.73 5.47
C PRO A 377 10.84 8.65 3.94
N LEU A 378 10.30 7.56 3.38
CA LEU A 378 10.26 7.31 1.95
C LEU A 378 8.90 7.72 1.35
N ILE A 379 8.95 8.28 0.14
CA ILE A 379 7.80 8.46 -0.73
C ILE A 379 8.20 7.92 -2.10
N VAL A 380 7.63 6.76 -2.44
CA VAL A 380 7.96 5.98 -3.64
C VAL A 380 6.93 6.29 -4.73
N GLY A 381 7.37 6.82 -5.87
CA GLY A 381 6.49 7.10 -7.00
C GLY A 381 6.85 6.26 -8.21
N TYR A 382 5.92 5.43 -8.69
CA TYR A 382 6.07 4.76 -9.97
C TYR A 382 5.80 5.77 -11.11
N PHE A 383 6.76 5.88 -12.03
CA PHE A 383 6.84 6.85 -13.12
C PHE A 383 6.52 6.13 -14.43
N GLN A 384 5.40 6.52 -15.07
CA GLN A 384 4.95 5.89 -16.32
C GLN A 384 5.78 6.39 -17.50
N THR A 385 6.65 5.54 -18.06
CA THR A 385 7.55 5.99 -19.14
C THR A 385 6.80 6.36 -20.43
N TRP A 386 5.67 5.72 -20.70
CA TRP A 386 4.76 6.03 -21.82
C TRP A 386 4.02 7.38 -21.66
N SER A 387 3.90 7.91 -20.44
CA SER A 387 3.22 9.20 -20.17
C SER A 387 4.19 10.39 -20.13
N SER A 388 5.50 10.14 -20.22
CA SER A 388 6.53 11.18 -20.29
C SER A 388 6.60 11.78 -21.70
N ALA A 389 6.10 13.02 -21.83
CA ALA A 389 6.04 13.72 -23.11
C ALA A 389 7.45 13.99 -23.70
N TRP A 390 7.56 13.97 -25.03
CA TRP A 390 8.83 14.24 -25.74
C TRP A 390 9.44 15.59 -25.35
N LYS A 391 10.76 15.60 -25.11
CA LYS A 391 11.59 16.81 -24.91
C LYS A 391 12.92 16.67 -25.62
N GLY A 392 13.47 17.80 -26.09
CA GLY A 392 14.80 17.86 -26.70
C GLY A 392 15.97 17.91 -25.70
N SER A 393 15.72 18.02 -24.39
CA SER A 393 16.76 18.07 -23.36
C SER A 393 16.32 17.49 -22.02
N GLY A 394 17.26 16.89 -21.28
CA GLY A 394 16.96 16.21 -20.00
C GLY A 394 16.35 17.14 -18.95
N ALA A 395 16.84 18.38 -18.85
CA ALA A 395 16.34 19.36 -17.88
C ALA A 395 14.87 19.77 -18.10
N GLN A 396 14.33 19.59 -19.31
CA GLN A 396 12.93 19.87 -19.65
C GLN A 396 12.00 18.67 -19.44
N LEU A 397 12.54 17.48 -19.17
CA LEU A 397 11.77 16.27 -18.93
C LEU A 397 11.06 16.36 -17.57
N ASP A 398 9.84 15.82 -17.50
CA ASP A 398 9.07 15.67 -16.27
C ASP A 398 9.87 14.93 -15.19
N LEU A 399 10.55 13.85 -15.57
CA LEU A 399 11.49 13.10 -14.72
C LEU A 399 12.54 13.99 -14.03
N ALA A 400 13.11 14.98 -14.73
CA ALA A 400 14.13 15.87 -14.15
C ALA A 400 13.57 16.82 -13.09
N ASN A 401 12.24 17.02 -13.07
CA ASN A 401 11.56 18.06 -12.29
C ASN A 401 10.64 17.50 -11.20
N ILE A 402 10.76 16.20 -10.90
CA ILE A 402 10.12 15.57 -9.75
C ILE A 402 10.57 16.28 -8.44
N PRO A 403 9.63 16.66 -7.55
CA PRO A 403 9.95 17.37 -6.33
C PRO A 403 10.66 16.49 -5.30
N SER A 404 11.52 17.10 -4.46
CA SER A 404 12.45 16.42 -3.57
C SER A 404 11.82 15.53 -2.47
N TYR A 405 10.51 15.66 -2.23
CA TYR A 405 9.82 14.74 -1.33
C TYR A 405 9.61 13.37 -1.94
N VAL A 406 9.48 13.23 -3.27
CA VAL A 406 9.48 11.92 -3.95
C VAL A 406 10.93 11.48 -4.05
N ASN A 407 11.39 10.76 -3.01
CA ASN A 407 12.78 10.38 -2.85
C ASN A 407 13.10 8.98 -3.39
N VAL A 408 12.11 8.21 -3.87
CA VAL A 408 12.33 7.03 -4.71
C VAL A 408 11.43 7.12 -5.95
N VAL A 409 12.02 7.02 -7.15
CA VAL A 409 11.32 7.08 -8.43
C VAL A 409 11.54 5.76 -9.19
N MET A 410 10.46 5.05 -9.52
CA MET A 410 10.53 3.76 -10.22
C MET A 410 10.17 3.96 -11.70
N LEU A 411 11.11 3.74 -12.63
CA LEU A 411 10.85 3.90 -14.07
C LEU A 411 10.10 2.67 -14.61
N SER A 412 8.82 2.85 -14.94
CA SER A 412 7.86 1.80 -15.33
C SER A 412 7.69 1.71 -16.84
N PHE A 413 8.00 0.60 -17.51
CA PHE A 413 8.63 -0.62 -17.03
C PHE A 413 9.67 -1.11 -18.04
N ALA A 414 10.72 -1.77 -17.56
CA ALA A 414 11.51 -2.68 -18.39
C ALA A 414 10.88 -4.08 -18.37
N LYS A 415 10.99 -4.80 -19.48
CA LYS A 415 10.60 -6.22 -19.55
C LYS A 415 11.72 -7.11 -18.97
N PRO A 416 11.42 -8.26 -18.33
CA PRO A 416 12.44 -9.11 -17.72
C PRO A 416 13.35 -9.75 -18.78
N ASP A 417 12.82 -10.07 -19.95
CA ASP A 417 13.52 -10.65 -21.10
C ASP A 417 14.14 -9.59 -22.04
N CYS A 418 14.58 -8.47 -21.47
CA CYS A 418 15.03 -7.33 -22.27
C CYS A 418 16.28 -7.63 -23.10
N THR A 419 16.40 -6.95 -24.23
CA THR A 419 17.62 -6.83 -25.01
C THR A 419 18.06 -5.37 -25.02
N TYR A 420 19.33 -5.11 -24.77
CA TYR A 420 19.90 -3.77 -24.75
C TYR A 420 21.40 -3.87 -25.02
N THR A 421 21.93 -2.97 -25.83
CA THR A 421 23.37 -2.87 -26.09
C THR A 421 23.94 -1.74 -25.24
N LYS A 422 24.89 -2.06 -24.36
CA LYS A 422 25.58 -1.06 -23.52
C LYS A 422 26.16 0.07 -24.37
N GLY A 423 25.98 1.31 -23.92
CA GLY A 423 26.36 2.54 -24.61
C GLY A 423 25.39 2.99 -25.72
N SER A 424 24.36 2.21 -26.08
CA SER A 424 23.48 2.55 -27.22
C SER A 424 22.42 3.60 -26.91
N PHE A 425 21.98 3.72 -25.65
CA PHE A 425 20.84 4.57 -25.24
C PHE A 425 19.52 4.31 -26.00
N ASN A 426 19.41 3.16 -26.67
CA ASN A 426 18.21 2.75 -27.39
C ASN A 426 17.21 2.11 -26.43
N LEU A 427 16.29 2.93 -25.91
CA LEU A 427 15.23 2.50 -24.98
C LEU A 427 13.94 2.06 -25.70
N ALA A 428 14.01 1.60 -26.94
CA ALA A 428 12.83 1.20 -27.69
C ALA A 428 12.05 0.04 -27.01
N ARG A 429 10.71 0.13 -27.04
CA ARG A 429 9.79 -0.76 -26.32
C ARG A 429 9.96 -2.25 -26.65
N ALA A 430 10.16 -2.61 -27.91
CA ALA A 430 10.27 -4.01 -28.32
C ALA A 430 11.50 -4.70 -27.72
N GLN A 431 12.60 -3.95 -27.60
CA GLN A 431 13.87 -4.38 -27.01
C GLN A 431 13.85 -4.30 -25.48
N THR A 432 13.49 -3.16 -24.91
CA THR A 432 13.67 -2.87 -23.47
C THR A 432 12.40 -2.96 -22.62
N GLY A 433 11.22 -2.82 -23.22
CA GLY A 433 9.94 -2.58 -22.53
C GLY A 433 9.62 -1.11 -22.25
N LEU A 434 10.63 -0.24 -22.20
CA LEU A 434 10.46 1.18 -21.86
C LEU A 434 9.78 1.96 -23.00
N GLU A 435 9.02 3.00 -22.64
CA GLU A 435 8.14 3.72 -23.58
C GLU A 435 8.37 5.24 -23.59
N PHE A 436 9.54 5.70 -23.15
CA PHE A 436 9.91 7.12 -23.24
C PHE A 436 9.84 7.62 -24.69
N ALA A 437 9.09 8.71 -24.91
CA ALA A 437 9.10 9.41 -26.19
C ALA A 437 10.46 10.09 -26.48
N SER A 438 11.17 10.50 -25.42
CA SER A 438 12.51 11.13 -25.48
C SER A 438 13.63 10.09 -25.59
N SER A 439 14.78 10.45 -26.19
CA SER A 439 15.91 9.53 -26.33
C SER A 439 16.50 9.09 -24.98
N GLY A 440 17.14 7.91 -24.92
CA GLY A 440 17.79 7.44 -23.70
C GLY A 440 18.90 8.36 -23.17
N THR A 441 19.53 9.15 -24.05
CA THR A 441 20.46 10.23 -23.64
C THR A 441 19.74 11.35 -22.90
N VAL A 442 18.58 11.80 -23.39
CA VAL A 442 17.73 12.79 -22.69
C VAL A 442 17.21 12.23 -21.36
N VAL A 443 16.88 10.93 -21.29
CA VAL A 443 16.47 10.26 -20.04
C VAL A 443 17.62 10.20 -19.02
N ARG A 444 18.84 9.79 -19.43
CA ARG A 444 20.04 9.82 -18.58
C ARG A 444 20.29 11.22 -18.05
N ASP A 445 20.24 12.23 -18.92
CA ASP A 445 20.52 13.62 -18.54
C ASP A 445 19.42 14.20 -17.63
N ALA A 446 18.18 13.70 -17.74
CA ALA A 446 17.10 14.00 -16.80
C ALA A 446 17.32 13.36 -15.42
N VAL A 447 17.77 12.10 -15.36
CA VAL A 447 18.15 11.42 -14.10
C VAL A 447 19.31 12.15 -13.42
N ALA A 448 20.33 12.54 -14.18
CA ALA A 448 21.45 13.33 -13.66
C ALA A 448 20.99 14.71 -13.14
N ALA A 449 20.11 15.41 -13.87
CA ALA A 449 19.54 16.68 -13.43
C ALA A 449 18.65 16.55 -12.18
N LEU A 450 17.87 15.48 -12.05
CA LEU A 450 17.08 15.18 -10.85
C LEU A 450 17.99 14.96 -9.65
N LYS A 451 18.98 14.07 -9.76
CA LYS A 451 19.89 13.70 -8.66
C LYS A 451 20.83 14.85 -8.26
N SER A 452 21.19 15.72 -9.21
CA SER A 452 21.95 16.96 -8.93
C SER A 452 21.14 17.97 -8.12
N LYS A 453 19.84 18.15 -8.43
CA LYS A 453 18.94 19.02 -7.65
C LYS A 453 18.53 18.40 -6.31
N ASN A 454 18.32 17.09 -6.28
CA ASN A 454 17.80 16.33 -5.15
C ASN A 454 18.76 15.15 -4.78
N PRO A 455 19.92 15.38 -4.11
CA PRO A 455 20.89 14.32 -3.82
C PRO A 455 20.38 13.18 -2.91
N ASN A 456 19.25 13.36 -2.22
CA ASN A 456 18.59 12.33 -1.42
C ASN A 456 17.66 11.43 -2.26
N THR A 457 17.29 11.83 -3.48
CA THR A 457 16.42 11.04 -4.36
C THR A 457 17.20 9.88 -5.00
N ARG A 458 16.51 8.76 -5.22
CA ARG A 458 16.98 7.59 -5.96
C ARG A 458 16.06 7.33 -7.15
N VAL A 459 16.63 6.88 -8.26
CA VAL A 459 15.89 6.46 -9.45
C VAL A 459 16.22 5.00 -9.74
N MET A 460 15.22 4.15 -9.87
CA MET A 460 15.39 2.70 -10.05
C MET A 460 14.58 2.21 -11.26
N LEU A 461 15.02 1.12 -11.88
CA LEU A 461 14.33 0.51 -13.01
C LEU A 461 13.29 -0.50 -12.52
N ALA A 462 11.99 -0.28 -12.75
CA ALA A 462 10.99 -1.30 -12.45
C ALA A 462 10.96 -2.36 -13.55
N VAL A 463 11.17 -3.62 -13.19
CA VAL A 463 11.25 -4.75 -14.11
C VAL A 463 10.06 -5.67 -13.89
N GLY A 464 9.10 -5.64 -14.83
CA GLY A 464 7.86 -6.42 -14.74
C GLY A 464 6.58 -5.61 -14.87
N GLY A 465 5.69 -5.81 -13.89
CA GLY A 465 4.29 -5.40 -13.91
C GLY A 465 3.45 -6.31 -14.82
N ALA A 466 2.13 -6.20 -14.70
CA ALA A 466 1.11 -7.09 -15.30
C ALA A 466 1.23 -7.35 -16.82
N THR A 467 2.01 -6.55 -17.55
CA THR A 467 2.25 -6.70 -19.00
C THR A 467 3.50 -7.53 -19.32
N TYR A 468 4.48 -7.65 -18.41
CA TYR A 468 5.81 -8.20 -18.70
C TYR A 468 6.19 -9.39 -17.81
N THR A 469 5.48 -10.50 -18.01
CA THR A 469 5.55 -11.70 -17.14
C THR A 469 6.58 -12.76 -17.55
N ASN A 470 7.43 -12.52 -18.56
CA ASN A 470 8.38 -13.50 -19.10
C ASN A 470 9.67 -13.68 -18.24
N TYR A 471 9.52 -14.06 -16.97
CA TYR A 471 10.65 -14.25 -16.06
C TYR A 471 11.50 -15.51 -16.35
N ALA A 472 10.96 -16.47 -17.11
CA ALA A 472 11.76 -17.56 -17.69
C ALA A 472 12.91 -17.02 -18.57
N GLY A 473 12.68 -15.92 -19.28
CA GLY A 473 13.67 -15.23 -20.13
C GLY A 473 14.53 -14.18 -19.42
N LEU A 474 14.48 -14.07 -18.07
CA LEU A 474 15.09 -12.97 -17.31
C LEU A 474 16.57 -12.70 -17.67
N ASN A 475 16.82 -11.57 -18.33
CA ASN A 475 18.13 -11.10 -18.76
C ASN A 475 18.68 -10.03 -17.81
N THR A 476 19.26 -10.47 -16.69
CA THR A 476 19.80 -9.57 -15.67
C THR A 476 20.99 -8.73 -16.13
N GLN A 477 21.70 -9.14 -17.18
CA GLN A 477 22.77 -8.32 -17.78
C GLN A 477 22.20 -7.12 -18.55
N CYS A 478 21.14 -7.31 -19.35
CA CYS A 478 20.43 -6.20 -19.99
C CYS A 478 19.91 -5.18 -18.96
N ILE A 479 19.25 -5.67 -17.90
CA ILE A 479 18.74 -4.84 -16.79
C ILE A 479 19.88 -4.03 -16.16
N LYS A 480 21.03 -4.68 -15.87
CA LYS A 480 22.22 -4.04 -15.32
C LYS A 480 22.83 -2.99 -16.24
N ASP A 481 22.85 -3.22 -17.55
CA ASP A 481 23.39 -2.25 -18.51
C ASP A 481 22.48 -1.03 -18.68
N ILE A 482 21.14 -1.19 -18.67
CA ILE A 482 20.19 -0.07 -18.62
C ILE A 482 20.37 0.75 -17.32
N VAL A 483 20.46 0.06 -16.17
CA VAL A 483 20.73 0.69 -14.86
C VAL A 483 22.04 1.47 -14.87
N THR A 484 23.11 0.91 -15.45
CA THR A 484 24.42 1.56 -15.54
C THR A 484 24.36 2.81 -16.42
N ASP A 485 23.86 2.68 -17.65
CA ASP A 485 23.97 3.73 -18.67
C ASP A 485 23.07 4.93 -18.36
N LEU A 486 21.88 4.70 -17.77
CA LEU A 486 20.97 5.76 -17.35
C LEU A 486 21.32 6.37 -15.98
N GLY A 487 22.34 5.85 -15.28
CA GLY A 487 22.79 6.37 -13.97
C GLY A 487 21.83 6.07 -12.81
N LEU A 488 21.11 4.95 -12.89
CA LEU A 488 20.12 4.53 -11.90
C LEU A 488 20.79 3.91 -10.66
N ASP A 489 20.10 3.98 -9.52
CA ASP A 489 20.59 3.51 -8.23
C ASP A 489 20.29 2.02 -7.97
N GLY A 490 19.53 1.37 -8.84
CA GLY A 490 19.07 0.00 -8.66
C GLY A 490 17.88 -0.39 -9.53
N ALA A 491 17.22 -1.49 -9.14
CA ALA A 491 16.02 -2.00 -9.81
C ALA A 491 14.94 -2.43 -8.81
N ASP A 492 13.68 -2.43 -9.25
CA ASP A 492 12.52 -2.95 -8.55
C ASP A 492 12.01 -4.22 -9.25
N ILE A 493 11.80 -5.28 -8.48
CA ILE A 493 11.26 -6.55 -8.96
C ILE A 493 9.74 -6.49 -8.87
N ASP A 494 9.08 -6.16 -9.97
CA ASP A 494 7.62 -6.13 -10.08
C ASP A 494 7.11 -7.46 -10.64
N TRP A 495 7.41 -8.53 -9.89
CA TRP A 495 7.19 -9.92 -10.32
C TRP A 495 5.72 -10.33 -10.17
N GLU A 496 4.99 -10.19 -11.27
CA GLU A 496 3.63 -10.73 -11.43
C GLU A 496 3.67 -12.06 -12.21
N PRO A 497 3.63 -13.23 -11.54
CA PRO A 497 3.65 -14.52 -12.24
C PRO A 497 2.31 -14.84 -12.90
N SER A 498 2.39 -15.43 -14.11
CA SER A 498 1.22 -15.76 -14.95
C SER A 498 0.18 -16.67 -14.28
N SER A 499 0.56 -17.46 -13.26
CA SER A 499 -0.40 -18.11 -12.38
C SER A 499 0.14 -18.25 -10.95
N ALA A 500 -0.56 -17.69 -9.97
CA ALA A 500 -0.20 -17.79 -8.55
C ALA A 500 -0.57 -19.15 -7.94
N ASN A 501 -1.86 -19.49 -7.95
CA ASN A 501 -2.41 -20.80 -7.57
C ASN A 501 -1.91 -21.36 -6.21
N CYS A 502 -1.59 -20.47 -5.26
CA CYS A 502 -1.09 -20.78 -3.94
C CYS A 502 -2.08 -21.62 -3.12
N ARG A 503 -1.55 -22.51 -2.26
CA ARG A 503 -2.34 -23.39 -1.40
C ARG A 503 -1.80 -23.33 0.03
N ALA A 504 -2.68 -22.99 0.97
CA ALA A 504 -2.42 -23.11 2.40
C ALA A 504 -2.76 -24.53 2.88
N SER A 505 -1.85 -25.18 3.62
CA SER A 505 -2.07 -26.49 4.24
C SER A 505 -1.12 -26.68 5.43
N GLY A 506 -1.60 -27.26 6.54
CA GLY A 506 -0.76 -27.57 7.71
C GLY A 506 -0.04 -26.37 8.33
N GLY A 507 -0.57 -25.15 8.19
CA GLY A 507 0.08 -23.91 8.65
C GLY A 507 1.19 -23.38 7.72
N THR A 508 1.43 -24.03 6.58
CA THR A 508 2.32 -23.57 5.52
C THR A 508 1.53 -23.10 4.30
N VAL A 509 2.18 -22.32 3.43
CA VAL A 509 1.73 -22.02 2.06
C VAL A 509 2.81 -22.51 1.11
N SER A 510 2.40 -23.05 -0.03
CA SER A 510 3.24 -23.21 -1.22
C SER A 510 2.46 -22.83 -2.48
N CYS A 511 3.17 -22.26 -3.45
CA CYS A 511 2.69 -21.85 -4.76
C CYS A 511 3.52 -22.56 -5.84
N PRO A 512 2.94 -22.99 -6.97
CA PRO A 512 3.70 -23.56 -8.10
C PRO A 512 4.85 -22.67 -8.60
N THR A 513 4.78 -21.37 -8.34
CA THR A 513 5.76 -20.35 -8.75
C THR A 513 6.76 -19.95 -7.64
N ASP A 514 6.75 -20.61 -6.47
CA ASP A 514 7.69 -20.37 -5.36
C ASP A 514 9.16 -20.35 -5.84
N ALA A 515 9.52 -21.32 -6.69
CA ALA A 515 10.87 -21.46 -7.23
C ALA A 515 11.21 -20.38 -8.28
N GLU A 516 10.24 -19.87 -9.02
CA GLU A 516 10.47 -18.78 -9.99
C GLU A 516 10.78 -17.48 -9.26
N GLY A 517 9.93 -17.06 -8.31
CA GLY A 517 10.14 -15.82 -7.56
C GLY A 517 11.47 -15.81 -6.80
N VAL A 518 11.85 -16.93 -6.19
CA VAL A 518 13.17 -17.09 -5.53
C VAL A 518 14.32 -17.00 -6.54
N ALA A 519 14.20 -17.61 -7.72
CA ALA A 519 15.21 -17.51 -8.77
C ALA A 519 15.34 -16.10 -9.35
N VAL A 520 14.23 -15.37 -9.51
CA VAL A 520 14.23 -13.95 -9.93
C VAL A 520 14.96 -13.09 -8.91
N ALA A 521 14.60 -13.17 -7.62
CA ALA A 521 15.25 -12.41 -6.55
C ALA A 521 16.75 -12.73 -6.45
N THR A 522 17.13 -14.00 -6.62
CA THR A 522 18.53 -14.45 -6.56
C THR A 522 19.34 -13.90 -7.73
N LYS A 523 18.93 -14.15 -8.97
CA LYS A 523 19.62 -13.66 -10.18
C LYS A 523 19.74 -12.13 -10.22
N MET A 524 18.69 -11.43 -9.78
CA MET A 524 18.69 -9.96 -9.71
C MET A 524 19.70 -9.44 -8.69
N ARG A 525 19.80 -10.07 -7.50
CA ARG A 525 20.79 -9.67 -6.48
C ARG A 525 22.22 -10.05 -6.86
N GLU A 526 22.42 -11.14 -7.60
CA GLU A 526 23.73 -11.49 -8.18
C GLU A 526 24.20 -10.45 -9.20
N ALA A 527 23.30 -9.99 -10.08
CA ALA A 527 23.61 -8.95 -11.06
C ALA A 527 23.76 -7.56 -10.43
N LEU A 528 22.99 -7.26 -9.37
CA LEU A 528 22.95 -5.97 -8.66
C LEU A 528 23.32 -6.15 -7.18
N PRO A 529 24.62 -6.30 -6.83
CA PRO A 529 25.07 -6.62 -5.47
C PRO A 529 24.61 -5.62 -4.40
N LYS A 530 24.23 -6.14 -3.22
CA LYS A 530 23.82 -5.32 -2.06
C LYS A 530 24.98 -4.41 -1.63
N GLY A 531 24.68 -3.15 -1.37
CA GLY A 531 25.69 -2.13 -1.04
C GLY A 531 26.38 -1.50 -2.25
N GLN A 532 26.15 -2.01 -3.47
CA GLN A 532 26.45 -1.30 -4.73
C GLN A 532 25.19 -0.79 -5.40
N TYR A 533 24.10 -1.57 -5.35
CA TYR A 533 22.81 -1.24 -5.94
C TYR A 533 21.65 -1.51 -4.97
N LEU A 534 20.63 -0.67 -5.03
CA LEU A 534 19.32 -0.97 -4.44
C LEU A 534 18.63 -2.10 -5.22
N LEU A 535 18.01 -3.00 -4.48
CA LEU A 535 17.06 -3.96 -5.04
C LEU A 535 15.79 -3.98 -4.19
N SER A 536 14.68 -3.61 -4.79
CA SER A 536 13.35 -3.65 -4.17
C SER A 536 12.42 -4.65 -4.85
N THR A 537 11.21 -4.82 -4.32
CA THR A 537 10.16 -5.59 -4.98
C THR A 537 8.79 -4.96 -4.75
N ALA A 538 7.95 -4.96 -5.78
CA ALA A 538 6.51 -4.85 -5.58
C ALA A 538 5.97 -6.18 -5.04
N SER A 539 5.32 -6.15 -3.88
CA SER A 539 4.83 -7.32 -3.16
C SER A 539 3.30 -7.31 -3.08
N PHE A 540 2.66 -8.44 -3.31
CA PHE A 540 1.19 -8.52 -3.39
C PHE A 540 0.53 -8.19 -2.05
N HIS A 541 -0.64 -7.55 -2.09
CA HIS A 541 -1.52 -7.26 -0.95
C HIS A 541 -1.67 -8.41 0.05
N VAL A 542 -1.82 -9.66 -0.40
CA VAL A 542 -1.95 -10.87 0.44
C VAL A 542 -0.68 -11.75 0.44
N GLY A 543 0.42 -11.24 -0.10
CA GLY A 543 1.64 -11.98 -0.40
C GLY A 543 2.38 -12.58 0.81
N CYS A 544 2.08 -12.11 2.02
CA CYS A 544 2.61 -12.62 3.28
C CYS A 544 1.57 -13.28 4.20
N TYR A 545 0.33 -13.46 3.73
CA TYR A 545 -0.74 -14.13 4.49
C TYR A 545 -0.66 -15.67 4.41
N GLY A 546 -1.51 -16.36 5.17
CA GLY A 546 -1.71 -17.81 5.09
C GLY A 546 -0.81 -18.64 6.01
N THR A 547 0.08 -18.02 6.79
CA THR A 547 0.94 -18.70 7.78
C THR A 547 1.03 -17.92 9.10
N GLY A 548 1.31 -18.63 10.19
CA GLY A 548 1.50 -18.04 11.52
C GLY A 548 0.30 -17.20 12.00
N ALA A 549 0.58 -16.03 12.57
CA ALA A 549 -0.44 -15.07 13.00
C ALA A 549 -1.36 -14.59 11.86
N PHE A 550 -0.90 -14.69 10.60
CA PHE A 550 -1.62 -14.23 9.41
C PHE A 550 -2.32 -15.37 8.64
N ALA A 551 -2.50 -16.54 9.28
CA ALA A 551 -3.14 -17.71 8.67
C ALA A 551 -4.65 -17.50 8.39
N ALA A 552 -5.31 -16.61 9.12
CA ALA A 552 -6.74 -16.31 8.98
C ALA A 552 -7.06 -14.99 8.26
N SER A 553 -6.04 -14.18 7.95
CA SER A 553 -6.14 -12.84 7.35
C SER A 553 -6.89 -12.83 6.03
N LYS A 554 -7.51 -11.70 5.68
CA LYS A 554 -8.47 -11.58 4.57
C LYS A 554 -8.04 -10.54 3.52
N PRO A 555 -8.42 -10.74 2.23
CA PRO A 555 -9.07 -11.92 1.69
C PRO A 555 -8.12 -13.13 1.60
N ALA A 556 -8.70 -14.33 1.55
CA ALA A 556 -7.99 -15.51 1.07
C ALA A 556 -8.19 -15.61 -0.45
N SER A 557 -7.12 -15.73 -1.22
CA SER A 557 -7.15 -15.76 -2.69
C SER A 557 -6.06 -16.69 -3.26
N LYS A 558 -6.04 -16.87 -4.58
CA LYS A 558 -4.97 -17.62 -5.28
C LYS A 558 -3.56 -17.03 -5.11
N PHE A 559 -3.45 -15.80 -4.59
CA PHE A 559 -2.19 -15.09 -4.30
C PHE A 559 -1.81 -15.11 -2.81
N THR A 560 -2.64 -15.66 -1.92
CA THR A 560 -2.36 -15.70 -0.48
C THR A 560 -1.04 -16.41 -0.21
N GLY A 561 -0.07 -15.65 0.31
CA GLY A 561 1.27 -16.13 0.64
C GLY A 561 2.27 -16.20 -0.53
N ILE A 562 1.96 -15.65 -1.71
CA ILE A 562 2.80 -15.78 -2.92
C ILE A 562 4.24 -15.24 -2.77
N ASN A 563 4.45 -14.22 -1.94
CA ASN A 563 5.77 -13.66 -1.70
C ASN A 563 6.52 -14.37 -0.54
N LEU A 564 5.91 -15.33 0.16
CA LEU A 564 6.53 -16.02 1.29
C LEU A 564 7.77 -16.84 0.90
N ALA A 565 7.81 -17.42 -0.30
CA ALA A 565 8.99 -18.13 -0.78
C ALA A 565 10.17 -17.17 -1.00
N ILE A 566 9.92 -16.02 -1.64
CA ILE A 566 10.89 -14.93 -1.80
C ILE A 566 11.37 -14.49 -0.42
N ALA A 567 10.47 -14.10 0.49
CA ALA A 567 10.81 -13.62 1.82
C ALA A 567 11.63 -14.60 2.66
N LYS A 568 11.43 -15.93 2.49
CA LYS A 568 12.23 -16.96 3.19
C LYS A 568 13.61 -17.20 2.59
N SER A 569 13.86 -16.73 1.36
CA SER A 569 15.14 -16.94 0.68
C SER A 569 16.21 -15.93 1.13
N THR A 570 17.48 -16.33 1.06
CA THR A 570 18.64 -15.45 1.34
C THR A 570 18.62 -14.20 0.47
N ALA A 571 18.23 -14.33 -0.81
CA ALA A 571 18.11 -13.21 -1.72
C ALA A 571 16.97 -12.26 -1.35
N GLY A 572 15.81 -12.79 -0.97
CA GLY A 572 14.67 -11.98 -0.50
C GLY A 572 14.93 -11.26 0.83
N GLN A 573 15.61 -11.90 1.79
CA GLN A 573 16.10 -11.22 3.00
C GLN A 573 17.21 -10.19 2.71
N SER A 574 17.83 -10.25 1.53
CA SER A 574 18.79 -9.25 1.08
C SER A 574 18.15 -8.02 0.43
N LEU A 575 16.84 -8.01 0.15
CA LEU A 575 16.15 -6.85 -0.43
C LEU A 575 16.28 -5.61 0.46
N ASP A 576 16.21 -4.44 -0.16
CA ASP A 576 16.44 -3.16 0.50
C ASP A 576 15.14 -2.44 0.83
N LEU A 577 14.13 -2.56 -0.04
CA LEU A 577 12.82 -1.94 0.08
C LEU A 577 11.73 -2.90 -0.42
N ILE A 578 10.62 -3.01 0.32
CA ILE A 578 9.42 -3.74 -0.07
C ILE A 578 8.30 -2.74 -0.32
N ASN A 579 7.80 -2.69 -1.55
CA ASN A 579 6.70 -1.85 -1.98
C ASN A 579 5.41 -2.68 -1.95
N ILE A 580 4.58 -2.53 -0.92
CA ILE A 580 3.36 -3.33 -0.79
C ILE A 580 2.30 -2.77 -1.73
N MET A 581 1.88 -3.54 -2.73
CA MET A 581 0.74 -3.22 -3.59
C MET A 581 -0.56 -3.44 -2.81
N SER A 582 -0.93 -2.52 -1.91
CA SER A 582 -2.13 -2.64 -1.05
C SER A 582 -3.43 -2.19 -1.72
N TYR A 583 -3.55 -2.52 -3.00
CA TYR A 583 -4.71 -2.42 -3.89
C TYR A 583 -4.97 -3.81 -4.49
N ASP A 584 -5.81 -3.96 -5.52
CA ASP A 584 -6.28 -5.24 -6.13
C ASP A 584 -7.07 -6.19 -5.19
N ALA A 585 -7.10 -5.91 -3.89
CA ALA A 585 -7.64 -6.79 -2.87
C ALA A 585 -9.10 -6.48 -2.46
N GLY A 586 -9.69 -5.38 -2.95
CA GLY A 586 -10.90 -4.80 -2.38
C GLY A 586 -10.61 -4.03 -1.09
N ASN A 587 -11.55 -4.03 -0.14
CA ASN A 587 -11.40 -3.35 1.15
C ASN A 587 -12.09 -4.10 2.30
N LEU A 588 -12.03 -3.52 3.50
CA LEU A 588 -12.51 -4.14 4.73
C LEU A 588 -14.00 -4.49 4.69
N ALA A 589 -14.81 -3.74 3.94
CA ALA A 589 -16.25 -3.97 3.79
C ALA A 589 -16.58 -4.97 2.66
N SER A 590 -15.82 -4.97 1.54
CA SER A 590 -16.12 -5.82 0.38
C SER A 590 -15.45 -7.21 0.41
N THR A 591 -14.24 -7.30 0.96
CA THR A 591 -13.41 -8.53 0.94
C THR A 591 -12.77 -8.87 2.29
N GLY A 592 -12.90 -7.97 3.27
CA GLY A 592 -12.16 -8.03 4.53
C GLY A 592 -10.71 -7.58 4.42
N PHE A 593 -10.30 -6.93 3.31
CA PHE A 593 -8.92 -6.46 3.17
C PHE A 593 -8.61 -5.24 4.06
N ASP A 594 -7.55 -5.35 4.85
CA ASP A 594 -6.95 -4.23 5.57
C ASP A 594 -5.48 -4.04 5.12
N PRO A 595 -5.13 -2.91 4.49
CA PRO A 595 -3.73 -2.55 4.21
C PRO A 595 -2.82 -2.58 5.44
N LYS A 596 -3.35 -2.38 6.65
CA LYS A 596 -2.59 -2.37 7.92
C LYS A 596 -2.30 -3.79 8.42
N GLU A 597 -3.20 -4.75 8.18
CA GLU A 597 -2.94 -6.20 8.28
C GLU A 597 -1.87 -6.65 7.27
N SER A 598 -1.96 -6.19 6.02
CA SER A 598 -0.95 -6.46 4.99
C SER A 598 0.43 -5.95 5.38
N PHE A 599 0.51 -4.69 5.83
CA PHE A 599 1.73 -4.09 6.35
C PHE A 599 2.34 -4.90 7.51
N ARG A 600 1.54 -5.34 8.49
CA ARG A 600 2.01 -6.18 9.60
C ARG A 600 2.55 -7.53 9.11
N ALA A 601 1.90 -8.18 8.14
CA ALA A 601 2.38 -9.43 7.56
C ALA A 601 3.74 -9.25 6.84
N HIS A 602 3.89 -8.17 6.07
CA HIS A 602 5.13 -7.84 5.37
C HIS A 602 6.27 -7.47 6.34
N LYS A 603 6.00 -6.75 7.44
CA LYS A 603 7.00 -6.46 8.50
C LYS A 603 7.53 -7.71 9.20
N VAL A 604 6.71 -8.76 9.33
CA VAL A 604 7.14 -10.06 9.89
C VAL A 604 7.91 -10.88 8.86
N ALA A 605 7.54 -10.81 7.57
CA ALA A 605 8.25 -11.48 6.48
C ALA A 605 9.64 -10.86 6.19
N TRP A 606 9.77 -9.53 6.27
CA TRP A 606 11.00 -8.79 6.01
C TRP A 606 11.35 -7.84 7.18
N PRO A 607 11.89 -8.36 8.30
CA PRO A 607 12.23 -7.55 9.46
C PRO A 607 13.38 -6.55 9.19
N ASN A 608 14.24 -6.84 8.19
CA ASN A 608 15.47 -6.08 7.89
C ASN A 608 15.36 -5.12 6.69
N ALA A 609 14.23 -5.09 5.97
CA ALA A 609 14.05 -4.23 4.81
C ALA A 609 13.30 -2.94 5.17
N ALA A 610 13.48 -1.89 4.37
CA ALA A 610 12.54 -0.78 4.36
C ALA A 610 11.18 -1.27 3.82
N ILE A 611 10.07 -0.76 4.35
CA ILE A 611 8.73 -1.12 3.86
C ILE A 611 7.92 0.13 3.57
N ALA A 612 7.41 0.23 2.34
CA ALA A 612 6.49 1.27 1.91
C ALA A 612 5.10 0.68 1.63
N LEU A 613 4.05 1.31 2.15
CA LEU A 613 2.66 0.89 1.91
C LEU A 613 2.10 1.62 0.68
N GLY A 614 1.72 0.85 -0.35
CA GLY A 614 1.34 1.37 -1.66
C GLY A 614 -0.15 1.59 -1.83
N VAL A 615 -0.53 2.77 -2.29
CA VAL A 615 -1.90 3.12 -2.70
C VAL A 615 -2.00 3.32 -4.21
N GLU A 616 -3.13 2.93 -4.77
CA GLU A 616 -3.49 3.20 -6.16
C GLU A 616 -4.10 4.61 -6.28
N VAL A 617 -3.65 5.36 -7.29
CA VAL A 617 -4.16 6.69 -7.64
C VAL A 617 -5.31 6.53 -8.65
N PRO A 618 -6.50 7.09 -8.38
CA PRO A 618 -7.64 7.06 -9.31
C PRO A 618 -7.34 7.66 -10.69
N PRO A 619 -8.11 7.34 -11.76
CA PRO A 619 -9.41 6.66 -11.77
C PRO A 619 -9.36 5.14 -11.62
N GLU A 620 -8.16 4.56 -11.54
CA GLU A 620 -7.99 3.14 -11.22
C GLU A 620 -8.62 2.78 -9.86
N ALA A 621 -9.12 1.54 -9.79
CA ALA A 621 -9.92 1.02 -8.69
C ALA A 621 -9.86 -0.52 -8.67
N TRP A 622 -8.68 -1.08 -8.93
CA TRP A 622 -8.49 -2.53 -9.07
C TRP A 622 -8.82 -3.26 -7.76
N GLY A 623 -9.48 -4.42 -7.88
CA GLY A 623 -10.14 -5.08 -6.74
C GLY A 623 -11.43 -4.41 -6.24
N GLY A 624 -11.83 -3.25 -6.79
CA GLY A 624 -13.08 -2.57 -6.46
C GLY A 624 -12.98 -1.52 -5.34
N ASN A 625 -11.81 -0.93 -5.12
CA ASN A 625 -11.62 0.14 -4.13
C ASN A 625 -10.90 1.37 -4.72
N VAL A 626 -11.62 2.48 -4.90
CA VAL A 626 -11.05 3.82 -5.11
C VAL A 626 -10.47 4.31 -3.77
N VAL A 627 -9.21 4.77 -3.74
CA VAL A 627 -8.63 5.33 -2.49
C VAL A 627 -9.14 6.76 -2.23
N SER A 628 -9.41 7.07 -0.96
CA SER A 628 -9.77 8.41 -0.50
C SER A 628 -8.64 9.06 0.31
N LEU A 629 -8.62 10.40 0.40
CA LEU A 629 -7.62 11.12 1.20
C LEU A 629 -7.64 10.72 2.70
N PRO A 630 -8.79 10.51 3.37
CA PRO A 630 -8.81 9.97 4.73
C PRO A 630 -8.13 8.59 4.87
N GLN A 631 -8.28 7.70 3.88
CA GLN A 631 -7.55 6.42 3.86
C GLN A 631 -6.04 6.64 3.72
N VAL A 632 -5.60 7.52 2.81
CA VAL A 632 -4.16 7.86 2.65
C VAL A 632 -3.57 8.38 3.96
N GLN A 633 -4.31 9.22 4.70
CA GLN A 633 -3.86 9.75 5.99
C GLN A 633 -3.87 8.70 7.11
N ASP A 634 -4.88 7.84 7.21
CA ASP A 634 -4.89 6.70 8.15
C ASP A 634 -3.71 5.75 7.88
N TYR A 635 -3.47 5.40 6.61
CA TYR A 635 -2.39 4.50 6.21
C TYR A 635 -1.01 5.12 6.49
N ALA A 636 -0.78 6.38 6.10
CA ALA A 636 0.49 7.08 6.38
C ALA A 636 0.72 7.28 7.89
N THR A 637 -0.32 7.61 8.66
CA THR A 637 -0.23 7.71 10.13
C THR A 637 0.13 6.36 10.75
N TYR A 638 -0.51 5.29 10.30
CA TYR A 638 -0.25 3.94 10.79
C TYR A 638 1.17 3.46 10.45
N VAL A 639 1.62 3.64 9.22
CA VAL A 639 2.99 3.33 8.76
C VAL A 639 4.02 4.07 9.62
N ARG A 640 3.85 5.38 9.82
CA ARG A 640 4.74 6.22 10.65
C ARG A 640 4.77 5.76 12.11
N ALA A 641 3.64 5.34 12.67
CA ALA A 641 3.54 4.87 14.04
C ALA A 641 4.08 3.43 14.27
N ASN A 642 4.05 2.57 13.26
CA ASN A 642 4.35 1.13 13.38
C ASN A 642 5.69 0.72 12.71
N GLY A 643 6.66 1.64 12.67
CA GLY A 643 8.01 1.34 12.17
C GLY A 643 8.07 1.01 10.68
N GLY A 644 7.17 1.58 9.89
CA GLY A 644 7.22 1.59 8.43
C GLY A 644 8.13 2.69 7.91
N SER A 645 8.64 2.49 6.70
CA SER A 645 9.62 3.40 6.11
C SER A 645 8.97 4.49 5.28
N GLY A 646 7.80 4.25 4.69
CA GLY A 646 7.19 5.23 3.78
C GLY A 646 5.85 4.85 3.18
N MET A 647 5.39 5.69 2.25
CA MET A 647 4.26 5.43 1.38
C MET A 647 4.75 5.21 -0.05
N MET A 648 4.00 4.41 -0.81
CA MET A 648 4.20 4.19 -2.24
C MET A 648 2.94 4.62 -3.00
N ILE A 649 3.08 5.11 -4.23
CA ILE A 649 1.94 5.35 -5.13
C ILE A 649 2.10 4.68 -6.50
N TRP A 650 1.00 4.10 -6.96
CA TRP A 650 0.78 3.71 -8.35
C TRP A 650 -0.27 4.65 -8.97
N SER A 651 0.08 5.68 -9.74
CA SER A 651 1.41 6.12 -10.19
C SER A 651 1.42 7.63 -10.47
N LEU A 652 2.62 8.22 -10.60
CA LEU A 652 2.85 9.68 -10.60
C LEU A 652 2.06 10.47 -11.66
N HIS A 653 1.79 9.88 -12.82
CA HIS A 653 1.11 10.55 -13.94
C HIS A 653 -0.43 10.49 -13.88
N ARG A 654 -1.02 9.84 -12.86
CA ARG A 654 -2.48 9.63 -12.74
C ARG A 654 -3.22 10.89 -12.27
N LYS A 655 -4.41 11.12 -12.86
CA LYS A 655 -5.15 12.40 -12.79
C LYS A 655 -6.62 12.28 -12.38
N GLY A 656 -7.07 11.14 -11.84
CA GLY A 656 -8.39 11.04 -11.22
C GLY A 656 -8.46 11.72 -9.85
N PRO A 657 -9.63 11.81 -9.21
CA PRO A 657 -9.79 12.38 -7.88
C PRO A 657 -9.77 11.29 -6.77
N PRO A 658 -9.00 11.46 -5.67
CA PRO A 658 -7.93 12.45 -5.47
C PRO A 658 -6.71 12.19 -6.37
N SER A 659 -6.02 13.24 -6.78
CA SER A 659 -4.91 13.14 -7.74
C SER A 659 -3.62 12.62 -7.10
N ALA A 660 -2.65 12.24 -7.95
CA ALA A 660 -1.30 11.92 -7.49
C ALA A 660 -0.69 13.05 -6.64
N GLN A 661 -0.97 14.32 -6.97
CA GLN A 661 -0.54 15.47 -6.16
C GLN A 661 -1.20 15.46 -4.78
N ASP A 662 -2.51 15.28 -4.69
CA ASP A 662 -3.25 15.35 -3.42
C ASP A 662 -2.80 14.23 -2.47
N ILE A 663 -2.73 13.01 -3.00
CA ILE A 663 -2.27 11.81 -2.30
C ILE A 663 -0.83 12.00 -1.79
N LEU A 664 0.09 12.49 -2.65
CA LEU A 664 1.48 12.69 -2.26
C LEU A 664 1.67 13.84 -1.28
N THR A 665 0.96 14.96 -1.45
CA THR A 665 1.01 16.10 -0.53
C THR A 665 0.60 15.65 0.88
N LEU A 666 -0.50 14.87 0.97
CA LEU A 666 -1.03 14.36 2.23
C LEU A 666 -0.13 13.27 2.85
N ALA A 667 0.36 12.33 2.05
CA ALA A 667 1.29 11.29 2.49
C ALA A 667 2.60 11.89 3.03
N CYS A 668 3.25 12.77 2.25
CA CYS A 668 4.47 13.48 2.64
C CYS A 668 4.30 14.26 3.95
N THR A 669 3.20 15.02 4.06
CA THR A 669 2.91 15.83 5.27
C THR A 669 2.66 14.94 6.48
N THR A 670 1.90 13.84 6.31
CA THR A 670 1.59 12.88 7.37
C THR A 670 2.83 12.10 7.81
N MET A 671 3.74 11.76 6.89
CA MET A 671 5.06 11.19 7.21
C MET A 671 6.00 12.19 7.90
N GLY A 672 5.68 13.49 7.89
CA GLY A 672 6.46 14.54 8.55
C GLY A 672 7.63 15.07 7.74
N MET A 673 7.54 15.02 6.41
CA MET A 673 8.57 15.51 5.50
C MET A 673 8.37 17.00 5.16
N ALA A 674 9.38 17.61 4.51
CA ALA A 674 9.35 19.00 4.08
C ALA A 674 8.97 19.15 2.61
N SER A 675 8.61 20.38 2.20
CA SER A 675 8.32 20.76 0.80
C SER A 675 7.19 20.00 0.10
N CYS A 676 6.30 19.35 0.85
CA CYS A 676 5.22 18.48 0.35
C CYS A 676 4.23 19.14 -0.63
N SER A 677 4.16 20.48 -0.63
CA SER A 677 3.29 21.26 -1.54
C SER A 677 3.95 21.63 -2.87
N ALA A 678 5.19 21.19 -3.14
CA ALA A 678 5.82 21.39 -4.44
C ALA A 678 5.07 20.60 -5.53
N PRO A 679 4.79 21.20 -6.70
CA PRO A 679 3.96 20.56 -7.72
C PRO A 679 4.69 19.44 -8.47
N LEU A 680 3.95 18.39 -8.80
CA LEU A 680 4.33 17.39 -9.80
C LEU A 680 4.34 18.01 -11.21
N PRO A 681 5.30 17.64 -12.08
CA PRO A 681 5.45 18.21 -13.42
C PRO A 681 4.60 17.50 -14.51
N MET A 682 3.41 16.99 -14.17
CA MET A 682 2.66 15.98 -14.94
C MET A 682 1.39 16.47 -15.63
#